data_AF-A0A9Q3VVA5-F1
#
_entry.id   AF-A0A9Q3VVA5-F1
#
_cell.length_a   1.000
_cell.length_b   1.000
_cell.length_c   1.000
_cell.angle_alpha   90.00
_cell.angle_beta   90.00
_cell.angle_gamma   90.00
#
_symmetry.space_group_name_H-M   'P 1'
#
loop_
_entity.id
_entity.type
_entity.pdbx_description
1 polymer ?
#
loop_
_entity_poly.entity_id
_entity_poly.type
_entity_poly.pdbx_seq_one_letter_code
_entity_poly.pdbx_strand_id
1 'polypeptide(L)'
;MPARAPDPSAGEVSPELTALVARLREAGIAPGVEELADALWLARWLPGPSEAAPQGADGTGDLTTTPDGGPDTTAISVPQPGPVTPTVESEQQDRAGLFAPGAGGERAAVRMTPVRVPAAPALPEPLALQRALRPLQRYRAPVRPVPRTLDEQATAERAAESGLVLPVLRADRRREARLLLVMDVSTSMAVWQQALDELRQVCERAGAFREVRMQYLHETAEGLPGLAATPERTGPLHAPEQLSDPTGRRLTLVLSDCAGPMWRSGRMQQLLHRWAATAPVAVVQPLPQRMWTRTHLPARRGVLHRREGPAGTLGFTPEKGRVDPAAAPIPVLALRRGSVEGWARLLSGARGQSLTAAAGWVRADHAASIAPVRAAQDLSAEERVRVFRRNASREARRLAVHLSAVPLYLPVMQLVQHAMLAGTGPEVLSEVLLGGLVRRRDDADDPQAVRYEFLPGVAPRLRERLAVDEAELLFKHLSDYVERKFGRSVRNFPAMAGAFLRGAVDPGPAPVADPRTDVPEPAGLRAFAEVSADVLRDLGARIPAAPELVPTLPAPNARELLSRGREAIGRYETQGSTRELDAAVEYLRQAVEAARSGKERASAAEELANALLSRWRVRGVGEDLRDAWEAVGDGPVTGRACLIRGTVCWLQSREASRVGVEFAGIPDSLREWARGVPDGTAHAQAVLLYLADRDLTLVLDDAETTPDALDRRRIAAETLVHVRRAVARSTLLTEGQEASVPVPDPEQRYLAHLHRAIEAAGTRIQFPEPEGAHALRGALWFEVAQHYAGSGPATARPHPERASLAAERAVEDLLVAVRDETVLPSAERCRIWLTVAASVEILQPPREDGRERRLMMSAVEQALAAAGDDEALLLDCHLWAARVYRDRFERTGDLAHLDRAVEAWTAADSLLGEDDAQQREVLTEFGVDLLRRGEATGSAEDVNRAVQLLRTAVEETPSGDPRLAERQRQLALAHWRRFSVQGVLSDLYEAEWILGAAIHGSAEGAHEFLARCRLQRGRVCEALHARTGDVGHLYNANNHYANAFSSAQAASMPELTAEVLMSRGRVRESLGEADVAVRHYAQALELTEDPDRARDLRSALARLNPETAPE
;
A
#
# COMPACT_ATOMS: atom_id res chain seq x y z
N MET A 1 24.23 -36.52 -56.36
CA MET A 1 24.46 -36.90 -57.78
C MET A 1 24.44 -35.64 -58.62
N PRO A 2 25.29 -35.55 -59.66
CA PRO A 2 25.93 -34.31 -60.04
C PRO A 2 25.23 -33.64 -61.23
N ALA A 3 25.14 -32.31 -61.22
CA ALA A 3 25.09 -31.52 -62.44
C ALA A 3 26.41 -30.76 -62.53
N ARG A 4 27.32 -31.31 -63.34
CA ARG A 4 28.61 -30.72 -63.71
C ARG A 4 28.38 -29.33 -64.30
N ALA A 5 29.15 -28.38 -63.80
CA ALA A 5 29.43 -27.12 -64.47
C ALA A 5 30.01 -27.35 -65.88
N PRO A 6 29.74 -26.45 -66.84
CA PRO A 6 30.69 -26.18 -67.91
C PRO A 6 31.76 -25.20 -67.39
N ASP A 7 33.02 -25.61 -67.54
CA ASP A 7 34.21 -24.80 -67.30
C ASP A 7 34.28 -23.66 -68.34
N PRO A 8 34.64 -22.41 -67.96
CA PRO A 8 34.67 -21.29 -68.87
C PRO A 8 35.97 -21.27 -69.68
N SER A 9 35.86 -21.03 -70.98
CA SER A 9 36.99 -20.57 -71.79
C SER A 9 37.46 -19.21 -71.28
N ALA A 10 38.73 -19.15 -70.90
CA ALA A 10 39.44 -17.93 -70.53
C ALA A 10 39.39 -16.89 -71.67
N GLY A 11 38.93 -15.69 -71.34
CA GLY A 11 39.03 -14.53 -72.23
C GLY A 11 37.96 -13.50 -71.95
N GLU A 12 38.24 -12.64 -70.96
CA GLU A 12 37.65 -11.32 -70.65
C GLU A 12 37.23 -11.23 -69.17
N VAL A 13 38.16 -10.77 -68.32
CA VAL A 13 37.83 -10.32 -66.96
C VAL A 13 37.04 -9.02 -67.09
N SER A 14 35.84 -8.98 -66.53
CA SER A 14 34.96 -7.81 -66.62
C SER A 14 35.69 -6.54 -66.14
N PRO A 15 35.59 -5.42 -66.89
CA PRO A 15 36.23 -4.16 -66.52
C PRO A 15 35.73 -3.63 -65.18
N GLU A 16 34.49 -3.95 -64.81
CA GLU A 16 33.88 -3.60 -63.52
C GLU A 16 34.55 -4.34 -62.36
N LEU A 17 34.86 -5.64 -62.55
CA LEU A 17 35.56 -6.43 -61.53
C LEU A 17 36.99 -5.96 -61.34
N THR A 18 37.65 -5.55 -62.43
CA THR A 18 38.99 -4.96 -62.41
C THR A 18 38.99 -3.61 -61.68
N ALA A 19 37.99 -2.77 -61.94
CA ALA A 19 37.82 -1.50 -61.23
C ALA A 19 37.54 -1.70 -59.73
N LEU A 20 36.73 -2.70 -59.37
CA LEU A 20 36.45 -3.05 -57.98
C LEU A 20 37.72 -3.51 -57.25
N VAL A 21 38.52 -4.40 -57.87
CA VAL A 21 39.81 -4.83 -57.31
C VAL A 21 40.76 -3.65 -57.13
N ALA A 22 40.82 -2.74 -58.11
CA ALA A 22 41.67 -1.55 -58.03
C ALA A 22 41.25 -0.64 -56.89
N ARG A 23 39.94 -0.39 -56.71
CA ARG A 23 39.40 0.43 -55.61
C ARG A 23 39.61 -0.19 -54.24
N LEU A 24 39.47 -1.51 -54.13
CA LEU A 24 39.78 -2.22 -52.88
C LEU A 24 41.27 -2.11 -52.55
N ARG A 25 42.15 -2.22 -53.55
CA ARG A 25 43.60 -2.02 -53.36
C ARG A 25 43.96 -0.57 -53.02
N GLU A 26 43.32 0.42 -53.62
CA GLU A 26 43.47 1.83 -53.24
C GLU A 26 43.07 2.06 -51.78
N ALA A 27 42.05 1.36 -51.30
CA ALA A 27 41.63 1.37 -49.90
C ALA A 27 42.54 0.55 -48.96
N GLY A 28 43.69 0.06 -49.46
CA GLY A 28 44.67 -0.70 -48.69
C GLY A 28 44.30 -2.18 -48.47
N ILE A 29 43.27 -2.69 -49.15
CA ILE A 29 42.80 -4.07 -49.04
C ILE A 29 43.33 -4.83 -50.27
N ALA A 30 44.18 -5.85 -50.09
CA ALA A 30 44.61 -6.72 -51.19
C ALA A 30 43.57 -7.85 -51.35
N PRO A 31 42.63 -7.77 -52.29
CA PRO A 31 41.49 -8.68 -52.26
C PRO A 31 41.87 -10.04 -52.87
N GLY A 32 41.64 -11.11 -52.11
CA GLY A 32 41.55 -12.46 -52.61
C GLY A 32 40.15 -12.77 -53.13
N VAL A 33 39.91 -14.03 -53.49
CA VAL A 33 38.63 -14.48 -54.08
C VAL A 33 37.47 -14.36 -53.08
N GLU A 34 37.73 -14.59 -51.79
CA GLU A 34 36.73 -14.42 -50.72
C GLU A 34 36.38 -12.95 -50.50
N GLU A 35 37.35 -12.04 -50.45
CA GLU A 35 37.06 -10.61 -50.24
C GLU A 35 36.31 -9.99 -51.43
N LEU A 36 36.58 -10.46 -52.65
CA LEU A 36 35.81 -10.06 -53.84
C LEU A 36 34.37 -10.60 -53.80
N ALA A 37 34.20 -11.86 -53.39
CA ALA A 37 32.87 -12.46 -53.26
C ALA A 37 32.05 -11.75 -52.18
N ASP A 38 32.69 -11.39 -51.06
CA ASP A 38 32.06 -10.64 -49.96
C ASP A 38 31.74 -9.20 -50.37
N ALA A 39 32.64 -8.52 -51.09
CA ALA A 39 32.37 -7.16 -51.58
C ALA A 39 31.19 -7.13 -52.56
N LEU A 40 31.13 -8.08 -53.51
CA LEU A 40 29.99 -8.23 -54.41
C LEU A 40 28.74 -8.68 -53.66
N TRP A 41 28.90 -9.50 -52.61
CA TRP A 41 27.80 -9.91 -51.75
C TRP A 41 27.27 -8.77 -50.90
N LEU A 42 28.08 -7.81 -50.48
CA LEU A 42 27.66 -6.63 -49.73
C LEU A 42 27.04 -5.58 -50.65
N ALA A 43 27.52 -5.45 -51.89
CA ALA A 43 27.01 -4.47 -52.87
C ALA A 43 25.50 -4.60 -53.13
N ARG A 44 24.94 -5.82 -53.10
CA ARG A 44 23.49 -6.08 -53.24
C ARG A 44 22.64 -5.62 -52.05
N TRP A 45 23.26 -5.29 -50.91
CA TRP A 45 22.58 -4.80 -49.70
C TRP A 45 22.83 -3.31 -49.44
N LEU A 46 23.62 -2.65 -50.30
CA LEU A 46 23.80 -1.21 -50.28
C LEU A 46 22.70 -0.55 -51.15
N PRO A 47 22.01 0.49 -50.66
CA PRO A 47 21.03 1.21 -51.47
C PRO A 47 21.71 1.85 -52.68
N GLY A 48 21.13 1.67 -53.88
CA GLY A 48 21.70 2.15 -55.14
C GLY A 48 21.92 3.67 -55.17
N PRO A 49 22.87 4.17 -55.97
CA PRO A 49 23.19 5.60 -56.00
C PRO A 49 22.01 6.38 -56.61
N SER A 50 21.38 7.25 -55.81
CA SER A 50 20.43 8.25 -56.29
C SER A 50 21.18 9.24 -57.18
N GLU A 51 20.77 9.33 -58.45
CA GLU A 51 21.22 10.36 -59.38
C GLU A 51 21.08 11.74 -58.74
N ALA A 52 22.21 12.41 -58.51
CA ALA A 52 22.24 13.80 -58.11
C ALA A 52 22.32 14.67 -59.38
N ALA A 53 21.34 15.55 -59.56
CA ALA A 53 21.39 16.68 -60.48
C ALA A 53 20.61 17.85 -59.87
N PRO A 54 20.94 19.11 -60.20
CA PRO A 54 22.26 19.72 -60.07
C PRO A 54 22.17 20.99 -59.19
N GLN A 55 23.17 21.23 -58.34
CA GLN A 55 23.40 22.55 -57.75
C GLN A 55 24.61 23.18 -58.43
N GLY A 56 24.34 24.11 -59.33
CA GLY A 56 25.22 25.23 -59.65
C GLY A 56 24.37 26.50 -59.55
N ALA A 57 24.90 27.68 -59.31
CA ALA A 57 26.22 28.16 -58.94
C ALA A 57 26.03 29.67 -58.72
N ASP A 58 26.79 30.24 -57.78
CA ASP A 58 27.34 31.61 -57.73
C ASP A 58 27.53 31.91 -56.24
N GLY A 59 28.75 32.07 -55.70
CA GLY A 59 29.79 32.98 -56.16
C GLY A 59 29.59 34.32 -55.41
N THR A 60 30.51 34.91 -54.65
CA THR A 60 31.96 35.00 -54.83
C THR A 60 32.64 35.69 -53.64
N GLY A 61 33.85 35.21 -53.30
CA GLY A 61 35.06 35.98 -52.86
C GLY A 61 35.15 36.47 -51.42
N ASP A 62 36.31 36.59 -50.74
CA ASP A 62 37.76 36.47 -51.06
C ASP A 62 38.46 36.68 -49.66
N LEU A 63 39.46 35.94 -49.14
CA LEU A 63 40.92 36.06 -49.37
C LEU A 63 41.69 35.16 -48.34
N THR A 64 42.65 34.34 -48.82
CA THR A 64 44.06 34.05 -48.35
C THR A 64 44.40 33.81 -46.85
N THR A 65 45.30 32.90 -46.38
CA THR A 65 46.39 32.07 -46.96
C THR A 65 46.97 31.07 -45.91
N THR A 66 47.21 29.81 -46.34
CA THR A 66 48.24 28.76 -46.02
C THR A 66 48.62 28.34 -44.57
N PRO A 67 48.86 27.03 -44.34
CA PRO A 67 50.26 26.54 -44.33
C PRO A 67 50.50 25.19 -45.03
N ASP A 68 51.76 24.98 -45.39
CA ASP A 68 52.35 23.83 -46.09
C ASP A 68 53.31 23.07 -45.14
N GLY A 69 53.44 21.75 -45.32
CA GLY A 69 54.65 20.99 -44.96
C GLY A 69 54.67 20.04 -43.74
N GLY A 70 54.40 18.75 -43.98
CA GLY A 70 55.30 17.65 -43.57
C GLY A 70 55.04 16.87 -42.27
N PRO A 71 55.56 15.62 -42.14
CA PRO A 71 54.67 14.46 -41.97
C PRO A 71 54.94 13.58 -40.73
N ASP A 72 54.02 12.63 -40.56
CA ASP A 72 54.22 11.25 -40.13
C ASP A 72 54.37 10.85 -38.64
N THR A 73 53.54 9.84 -38.35
CA THR A 73 53.75 8.71 -37.43
C THR A 73 53.96 9.02 -35.96
N THR A 74 53.02 8.58 -35.13
CA THR A 74 53.42 7.95 -33.86
C THR A 74 52.49 6.81 -33.49
N ALA A 75 53.16 5.69 -33.23
CA ALA A 75 52.63 4.42 -32.81
C ALA A 75 51.86 4.50 -31.49
N ILE A 76 50.89 3.60 -31.39
CA ILE A 76 50.16 3.22 -30.20
C ILE A 76 51.16 2.72 -29.14
N SER A 77 51.24 3.42 -28.01
CA SER A 77 51.76 2.90 -26.75
C SER A 77 50.66 2.96 -25.70
N VAL A 78 50.33 1.81 -25.12
CA VAL A 78 49.41 1.67 -23.99
C VAL A 78 50.12 2.06 -22.69
N PRO A 79 49.51 2.89 -21.81
CA PRO A 79 49.88 2.94 -20.40
C PRO A 79 48.80 2.34 -19.48
N GLN A 80 49.32 1.67 -18.45
CA GLN A 80 48.68 0.99 -17.33
C GLN A 80 47.92 1.92 -16.34
N PRO A 81 47.10 1.35 -15.42
CA PRO A 81 46.22 2.10 -14.52
C PRO A 81 46.96 2.67 -13.31
N GLY A 82 46.77 3.97 -13.05
CA GLY A 82 47.22 4.68 -11.85
C GLY A 82 46.24 4.59 -10.66
N PRO A 83 46.67 4.95 -9.44
CA PRO A 83 46.05 4.53 -8.19
C PRO A 83 44.76 5.28 -7.85
N VAL A 84 43.81 4.52 -7.30
CA VAL A 84 42.52 5.01 -6.78
C VAL A 84 42.75 5.79 -5.49
N THR A 85 42.36 7.06 -5.48
CA THR A 85 42.13 7.83 -4.25
C THR A 85 40.66 7.69 -3.86
N PRO A 86 40.32 7.43 -2.58
CA PRO A 86 38.93 7.31 -2.18
C PRO A 86 38.33 8.71 -2.00
N THR A 87 37.50 9.16 -2.94
CA THR A 87 36.57 10.26 -2.68
C THR A 87 35.34 9.69 -1.97
N VAL A 88 35.20 10.12 -0.72
CA VAL A 88 34.07 9.93 0.18
C VAL A 88 32.74 10.15 -0.55
N GLU A 89 31.93 9.08 -0.59
CA GLU A 89 30.47 9.12 -0.74
C GLU A 89 29.89 10.03 0.34
N SER A 90 28.95 10.93 0.06
CA SER A 90 27.51 10.73 0.31
C SER A 90 26.89 12.13 0.45
N GLU A 91 25.60 12.30 0.11
CA GLU A 91 24.72 13.49 0.31
C GLU A 91 24.11 14.14 -0.95
N GLN A 92 24.52 13.82 -2.18
CA GLN A 92 24.01 14.52 -3.38
C GLN A 92 22.92 13.79 -4.21
N GLN A 93 22.34 12.69 -3.73
CA GLN A 93 21.62 11.71 -4.59
C GLN A 93 20.07 11.63 -4.50
N ASP A 94 19.38 12.53 -3.80
CA ASP A 94 17.90 12.45 -3.62
C ASP A 94 17.07 13.54 -4.34
N ARG A 95 17.30 13.82 -5.63
CA ARG A 95 16.48 14.82 -6.35
C ARG A 95 16.15 14.42 -7.79
N ALA A 96 14.86 14.24 -8.10
CA ALA A 96 14.42 14.09 -9.49
C ALA A 96 14.45 15.43 -10.23
N GLY A 97 14.71 15.35 -11.54
CA GLY A 97 14.63 16.49 -12.45
C GLY A 97 13.20 16.66 -12.96
N LEU A 98 12.57 17.79 -12.66
CA LEU A 98 11.41 18.30 -13.39
C LEU A 98 11.91 19.28 -14.44
N PHE A 99 11.42 19.23 -15.68
CA PHE A 99 11.83 20.19 -16.72
C PHE A 99 11.05 21.52 -16.60
N ALA A 100 11.73 22.66 -16.67
CA ALA A 100 11.16 24.01 -16.59
C ALA A 100 11.68 24.89 -17.73
N PRO A 101 10.96 25.91 -18.22
CA PRO A 101 11.47 26.78 -19.29
C PRO A 101 12.65 27.64 -18.79
N GLY A 102 13.75 27.66 -19.54
CA GLY A 102 14.90 28.55 -19.35
C GLY A 102 14.84 29.79 -20.24
N ALA A 103 15.42 30.88 -19.77
CA ALA A 103 15.51 32.14 -20.51
C ALA A 103 16.33 31.96 -21.80
N GLY A 104 15.64 31.92 -22.95
CA GLY A 104 16.26 32.05 -24.26
C GLY A 104 16.60 33.51 -24.54
N GLY A 105 17.82 33.77 -24.98
CA GLY A 105 18.23 35.09 -25.46
C GLY A 105 17.35 35.56 -26.63
N GLU A 106 17.20 36.88 -26.72
CA GLU A 106 16.32 37.59 -27.66
C GLU A 106 16.40 37.00 -29.08
N ARG A 107 15.29 36.38 -29.52
CA ARG A 107 14.98 35.79 -30.84
C ARG A 107 15.15 34.27 -31.06
N ALA A 108 15.45 33.46 -30.04
CA ALA A 108 15.35 31.99 -30.17
C ALA A 108 14.31 31.39 -29.20
N ALA A 109 13.49 30.46 -29.70
CA ALA A 109 12.45 29.76 -28.95
C ALA A 109 12.95 29.23 -27.59
N VAL A 110 12.10 29.35 -26.57
CA VAL A 110 12.35 28.98 -25.17
C VAL A 110 12.82 27.52 -25.08
N ARG A 111 13.98 27.27 -24.46
CA ARG A 111 14.50 25.91 -24.20
C ARG A 111 14.22 25.50 -22.76
N MET A 112 13.82 24.26 -22.54
CA MET A 112 13.54 23.71 -21.20
C MET A 112 14.84 23.34 -20.44
N THR A 113 15.02 23.88 -19.24
CA THR A 113 16.06 23.63 -18.24
C THR A 113 15.53 22.81 -17.04
N PRO A 114 16.25 21.79 -16.55
CA PRO A 114 15.79 20.97 -15.41
C PRO A 114 15.84 21.72 -14.06
N VAL A 115 14.72 21.74 -13.34
CA VAL A 115 14.53 22.17 -11.94
C VAL A 115 14.44 20.94 -11.03
N ARG A 116 15.20 20.96 -9.93
CA ARG A 116 15.32 19.83 -9.00
C ARG A 116 14.35 19.98 -7.84
N VAL A 117 13.49 18.98 -7.62
CA VAL A 117 12.57 18.89 -6.47
C VAL A 117 12.85 17.57 -5.74
N PRO A 118 12.72 17.48 -4.39
CA PRO A 118 12.84 16.22 -3.67
C PRO A 118 11.80 15.25 -4.23
N ALA A 119 12.23 14.09 -4.71
CA ALA A 119 11.33 13.13 -5.33
C ALA A 119 11.32 11.83 -4.54
N ALA A 120 10.12 11.27 -4.39
CA ALA A 120 9.98 9.89 -3.98
C ALA A 120 10.61 8.99 -5.06
N PRO A 121 11.25 7.87 -4.68
CA PRO A 121 11.75 6.88 -5.63
C PRO A 121 10.59 6.36 -6.49
N ALA A 122 10.77 6.31 -7.81
CA ALA A 122 9.75 5.81 -8.74
C ALA A 122 9.62 4.28 -8.69
N LEU A 123 10.67 3.58 -8.24
CA LEU A 123 10.65 2.15 -7.97
C LEU A 123 10.36 1.87 -6.49
N PRO A 124 9.40 0.97 -6.17
CA PRO A 124 9.01 0.70 -4.79
C PRO A 124 10.11 0.00 -3.96
N GLU A 125 10.90 -0.91 -4.57
CA GLU A 125 11.91 -1.70 -3.83
C GLU A 125 13.18 -1.98 -4.67
N PRO A 126 14.04 -0.97 -4.91
CA PRO A 126 15.19 -1.10 -5.81
C PRO A 126 16.19 -2.20 -5.38
N LEU A 127 16.44 -2.36 -4.07
CA LEU A 127 17.33 -3.40 -3.54
C LEU A 127 16.76 -4.82 -3.71
N ALA A 128 15.44 -4.97 -3.57
CA ALA A 128 14.78 -6.26 -3.77
C ALA A 128 14.83 -6.66 -5.25
N LEU A 129 14.60 -5.71 -6.16
CA LEU A 129 14.75 -5.92 -7.61
C LEU A 129 16.19 -6.25 -8.00
N GLN A 130 17.19 -5.60 -7.40
CA GLN A 130 18.60 -5.92 -7.62
C GLN A 130 18.91 -7.37 -7.23
N ARG A 131 18.40 -7.83 -6.09
CA ARG A 131 18.55 -9.23 -5.62
C ARG A 131 17.83 -10.21 -6.56
N ALA A 132 16.64 -9.85 -7.05
CA ALA A 132 15.85 -10.64 -7.98
C ALA A 132 16.56 -10.93 -9.31
N LEU A 133 17.45 -10.04 -9.77
CA LEU A 133 18.20 -10.20 -11.01
C LEU A 133 19.47 -11.06 -10.88
N ARG A 134 19.95 -11.35 -9.66
CA ARG A 134 21.18 -12.15 -9.44
C ARG A 134 21.18 -13.52 -10.12
N PRO A 135 20.07 -14.29 -10.24
CA PRO A 135 20.07 -15.56 -10.96
C PRO A 135 20.64 -15.47 -12.39
N LEU A 136 20.48 -14.33 -13.07
CA LEU A 136 21.00 -14.09 -14.43
C LEU A 136 22.52 -14.11 -14.53
N GLN A 137 23.26 -14.06 -13.42
CA GLN A 137 24.70 -14.34 -13.42
C GLN A 137 25.03 -15.75 -13.93
N ARG A 138 24.07 -16.68 -13.86
CA ARG A 138 24.19 -18.06 -14.36
C ARG A 138 23.61 -18.23 -15.76
N TYR A 139 23.12 -17.16 -16.39
CA TYR A 139 22.59 -17.21 -17.75
C TYR A 139 23.65 -17.69 -18.74
N ARG A 140 23.24 -18.59 -19.64
CA ARG A 140 24.09 -19.11 -20.72
C ARG A 140 23.41 -18.93 -22.06
N ALA A 141 24.13 -18.33 -23.00
CA ALA A 141 23.63 -18.14 -24.35
C ALA A 141 23.57 -19.47 -25.14
N PRO A 142 22.68 -19.60 -26.13
CA PRO A 142 22.56 -20.81 -26.95
C PRO A 142 23.84 -21.12 -27.75
N VAL A 143 24.55 -20.07 -28.20
CA VAL A 143 25.80 -20.22 -28.96
C VAL A 143 26.97 -20.38 -27.99
N ARG A 144 27.71 -21.50 -28.11
CA ARG A 144 28.88 -21.77 -27.26
C ARG A 144 29.88 -20.61 -27.34
N PRO A 145 30.40 -20.13 -26.20
CA PRO A 145 31.43 -19.09 -26.21
C PRO A 145 32.68 -19.62 -26.91
N VAL A 146 33.21 -18.83 -27.85
CA VAL A 146 34.54 -19.09 -28.43
C VAL A 146 35.56 -18.94 -27.30
N PRO A 147 36.36 -19.97 -26.99
CA PRO A 147 37.41 -19.85 -26.00
C PRO A 147 38.45 -18.85 -26.50
N ARG A 148 38.66 -17.78 -25.74
CA ARG A 148 39.53 -16.64 -26.11
C ARG A 148 40.54 -16.29 -25.03
N THR A 149 40.40 -16.86 -23.84
CA THR A 149 41.31 -16.60 -22.72
C THR A 149 42.34 -17.73 -22.68
N LEU A 150 43.62 -17.39 -22.65
CA LEU A 150 44.67 -18.40 -22.45
C LEU A 150 44.54 -19.01 -21.05
N ASP A 151 44.56 -20.34 -20.98
CA ASP A 151 44.74 -21.09 -19.75
C ASP A 151 46.24 -21.35 -19.59
N GLU A 152 46.93 -20.44 -18.90
CA GLU A 152 48.38 -20.46 -18.77
C GLU A 152 48.87 -21.76 -18.13
N GLN A 153 48.15 -22.27 -17.13
CA GLN A 153 48.48 -23.51 -16.41
C GLN A 153 48.31 -24.73 -17.32
N ALA A 154 47.15 -24.86 -17.99
CA ALA A 154 46.91 -25.98 -18.89
C ALA A 154 47.80 -25.91 -20.15
N THR A 155 48.18 -24.70 -20.58
CA THR A 155 49.15 -24.48 -21.65
C THR A 155 50.55 -24.93 -21.21
N ALA A 156 50.97 -24.60 -19.99
CA ALA A 156 52.26 -25.00 -19.43
C ALA A 156 52.33 -26.53 -19.23
N GLU A 157 51.28 -27.15 -18.70
CA GLU A 157 51.19 -28.60 -18.52
C GLU A 157 51.23 -29.33 -19.87
N ARG A 158 50.45 -28.88 -20.85
CA ARG A 158 50.44 -29.48 -22.19
C ARG A 158 51.75 -29.24 -22.94
N ALA A 159 52.42 -28.12 -22.71
CA ALA A 159 53.74 -27.85 -23.26
C ALA A 159 54.81 -28.76 -22.61
N ALA A 160 54.71 -29.02 -21.31
CA ALA A 160 55.59 -29.94 -20.60
C ALA A 160 55.41 -31.39 -21.07
N GLU A 161 54.17 -31.81 -21.35
CA GLU A 161 53.86 -33.16 -21.82
C GLU A 161 54.23 -33.40 -23.29
N SER A 162 54.00 -32.40 -24.16
CA SER A 162 54.15 -32.56 -25.61
C SER A 162 55.46 -32.03 -26.20
N GLY A 163 56.22 -31.25 -25.43
CA GLY A 163 57.42 -30.55 -25.92
C GLY A 163 57.14 -29.38 -26.88
N LEU A 164 55.86 -29.07 -27.15
CA LEU A 164 55.42 -27.99 -28.02
C LEU A 164 54.53 -27.02 -27.24
N VAL A 165 54.79 -25.71 -27.37
CA VAL A 165 53.96 -24.69 -26.71
C VAL A 165 52.68 -24.49 -27.53
N LEU A 166 51.66 -25.30 -27.21
CA LEU A 166 50.32 -25.21 -27.79
C LEU A 166 49.38 -24.46 -26.83
N PRO A 167 48.91 -23.25 -27.16
CA PRO A 167 48.05 -22.47 -26.28
C PRO A 167 46.72 -23.19 -26.04
N VAL A 168 46.43 -23.51 -24.78
CA VAL A 168 45.14 -24.04 -24.36
C VAL A 168 44.23 -22.86 -24.03
N LEU A 169 43.16 -22.70 -24.81
CA LEU A 169 42.20 -21.62 -24.59
C LEU A 169 41.04 -22.11 -23.72
N ARG A 170 40.71 -21.32 -22.70
CA ARG A 170 39.49 -21.46 -21.90
C ARG A 170 38.46 -20.40 -22.27
N ALA A 171 37.19 -20.74 -22.11
CA ALA A 171 36.09 -19.78 -22.24
C ALA A 171 36.03 -18.88 -20.99
N ASP A 172 35.96 -17.57 -21.19
CA ASP A 172 35.74 -16.62 -20.10
C ASP A 172 34.33 -16.79 -19.55
N ARG A 173 34.21 -17.22 -18.29
CA ARG A 173 32.92 -17.64 -17.69
C ARG A 173 32.16 -16.50 -17.00
N ARG A 174 32.63 -15.24 -17.09
CA ARG A 174 32.01 -14.12 -16.37
C ARG A 174 31.11 -13.27 -17.29
N ARG A 175 29.84 -13.13 -16.88
CA ARG A 175 28.82 -12.21 -17.43
C ARG A 175 28.58 -12.38 -18.95
N GLU A 176 27.90 -13.45 -19.35
CA GLU A 176 27.53 -13.65 -20.77
C GLU A 176 26.37 -12.75 -21.22
N ALA A 177 25.43 -12.44 -20.32
CA ALA A 177 24.23 -11.67 -20.64
C ALA A 177 24.53 -10.19 -20.90
N ARG A 178 23.95 -9.63 -21.96
CA ARG A 178 23.85 -8.18 -22.21
C ARG A 178 22.38 -7.78 -22.05
N LEU A 179 22.10 -6.65 -21.43
CA LEU A 179 20.73 -6.17 -21.27
C LEU A 179 20.47 -4.97 -22.18
N LEU A 180 19.34 -5.02 -22.87
CA LEU A 180 18.76 -3.89 -23.59
C LEU A 180 17.44 -3.52 -22.90
N LEU A 181 17.40 -2.31 -22.35
CA LEU A 181 16.19 -1.67 -21.87
C LEU A 181 15.62 -0.81 -22.99
N VAL A 182 14.36 -1.05 -23.36
CA VAL A 182 13.64 -0.28 -24.36
C VAL A 182 12.42 0.34 -23.71
N MET A 183 12.10 1.59 -24.00
CA MET A 183 10.86 2.23 -23.58
C MET A 183 10.14 2.78 -24.81
N ASP A 184 8.85 2.50 -24.95
CA ASP A 184 8.05 3.16 -25.98
C ASP A 184 7.80 4.62 -25.58
N VAL A 185 7.94 5.51 -26.57
CA VAL A 185 7.68 6.94 -26.37
C VAL A 185 6.24 7.22 -26.75
N SER A 186 5.37 7.08 -25.77
CA SER A 186 3.96 7.47 -25.85
C SER A 186 3.58 8.45 -24.74
N THR A 187 2.39 9.03 -24.83
CA THR A 187 1.95 10.12 -23.95
C THR A 187 1.95 9.71 -22.48
N SER A 188 1.33 8.57 -22.20
CA SER A 188 1.25 7.96 -20.88
C SER A 188 2.58 7.41 -20.39
N MET A 189 3.54 7.18 -21.28
CA MET A 189 4.87 6.71 -20.90
C MET A 189 5.78 7.82 -20.38
N ALA A 190 5.48 9.10 -20.64
CA ALA A 190 6.29 10.22 -20.14
C ALA A 190 6.51 10.20 -18.61
N VAL A 191 5.54 9.72 -17.82
CA VAL A 191 5.66 9.65 -16.35
C VAL A 191 6.60 8.55 -15.85
N TRP A 192 6.96 7.60 -16.72
CA TRP A 192 7.78 6.42 -16.38
C TRP A 192 9.26 6.58 -16.72
N GLN A 193 9.69 7.73 -17.25
CA GLN A 193 11.09 7.97 -17.63
C GLN A 193 12.04 7.81 -16.43
N GLN A 194 11.69 8.39 -15.27
CA GLN A 194 12.47 8.23 -14.05
C GLN A 194 12.55 6.76 -13.60
N ALA A 195 11.44 6.02 -13.69
CA ALA A 195 11.42 4.59 -13.36
C ALA A 195 12.35 3.76 -14.27
N LEU A 196 12.46 4.12 -15.55
CA LEU A 196 13.40 3.48 -16.49
C LEU A 196 14.86 3.74 -16.07
N ASP A 197 15.19 4.98 -15.69
CA ASP A 197 16.52 5.33 -15.23
C ASP A 197 16.91 4.63 -13.93
N GLU A 198 15.99 4.57 -12.96
CA GLU A 198 16.18 3.81 -11.73
C GLU A 198 16.33 2.31 -12.03
N LEU A 199 15.55 1.76 -12.97
CA LEU A 199 15.66 0.36 -13.39
C LEU A 199 17.02 0.07 -14.05
N ARG A 200 17.52 0.98 -14.89
CA ARG A 200 18.87 0.89 -15.46
C ARG A 200 19.92 0.79 -14.37
N GLN A 201 19.86 1.65 -13.35
CA GLN A 201 20.79 1.63 -12.22
C GLN A 201 20.69 0.32 -11.43
N VAL A 202 19.49 -0.19 -11.17
CA VAL A 202 19.27 -1.48 -10.52
C VAL A 202 19.91 -2.62 -11.32
N CYS A 203 19.74 -2.63 -12.64
CA CYS A 203 20.33 -3.63 -13.52
C CYS A 203 21.87 -3.55 -13.56
N GLU A 204 22.44 -2.33 -13.61
CA GLU A 204 23.90 -2.12 -13.57
C GLU A 204 24.49 -2.62 -12.23
N ARG A 205 23.83 -2.31 -11.11
CA ARG A 205 24.25 -2.71 -9.76
C ARG A 205 24.01 -4.19 -9.46
N ALA A 206 23.18 -4.91 -10.23
CA ALA A 206 22.92 -6.34 -10.03
C ALA A 206 24.15 -7.22 -10.34
N GLY A 207 25.11 -6.72 -11.13
CA GLY A 207 26.33 -7.44 -11.49
C GLY A 207 26.12 -8.66 -12.40
N ALA A 208 24.91 -8.85 -12.92
CA ALA A 208 24.53 -9.95 -13.79
C ALA A 208 24.87 -9.72 -15.27
N PHE A 209 24.93 -8.47 -15.70
CA PHE A 209 25.11 -8.09 -17.10
C PHE A 209 26.52 -7.61 -17.41
N ARG A 210 27.01 -7.93 -18.60
CA ARG A 210 28.25 -7.36 -19.14
C ARG A 210 28.09 -5.90 -19.51
N GLU A 211 26.91 -5.56 -20.01
CA GLU A 211 26.55 -4.23 -20.51
C GLU A 211 25.04 -4.05 -20.35
N VAL A 212 24.61 -2.84 -19.98
CA VAL A 212 23.21 -2.41 -19.94
C VAL A 212 23.08 -1.22 -20.88
N ARG A 213 22.29 -1.37 -21.95
CA ARG A 213 21.97 -0.29 -22.89
C ARG A 213 20.52 0.15 -22.72
N MET A 214 20.27 1.44 -22.89
CA MET A 214 18.94 2.03 -22.91
C MET A 214 18.64 2.58 -24.31
N GLN A 215 17.43 2.37 -24.81
CA GLN A 215 16.94 2.91 -26.09
C GLN A 215 15.47 3.33 -25.97
N TYR A 216 15.07 4.30 -26.78
CA TYR A 216 13.72 4.82 -26.85
C TYR A 216 13.10 4.50 -28.21
N LEU A 217 11.86 4.05 -28.20
CA LEU A 217 11.17 3.58 -29.40
C LEU A 217 10.08 4.57 -29.79
N HIS A 218 10.28 5.22 -30.93
CA HIS A 218 9.42 6.24 -31.51
C HIS A 218 8.62 5.69 -32.68
N GLU A 219 7.47 6.29 -32.94
CA GLU A 219 6.72 6.09 -34.17
C GLU A 219 7.24 7.05 -35.26
N THR A 220 7.59 6.52 -36.44
CA THR A 220 7.93 7.32 -37.61
C THR A 220 6.68 7.95 -38.23
N ALA A 221 6.85 8.89 -39.16
CA ALA A 221 5.72 9.48 -39.90
C ALA A 221 4.89 8.43 -40.68
N GLU A 222 5.51 7.29 -41.00
CA GLU A 222 4.89 6.16 -41.70
C GLU A 222 4.26 5.13 -40.74
N GLY A 223 4.25 5.40 -39.43
CA GLY A 223 3.71 4.50 -38.41
C GLY A 223 4.58 3.29 -38.12
N LEU A 224 5.88 3.34 -38.47
CA LEU A 224 6.84 2.27 -38.22
C LEU A 224 7.63 2.55 -36.93
N PRO A 225 8.06 1.51 -36.20
CA PRO A 225 8.91 1.68 -35.02
C PRO A 225 10.32 2.12 -35.44
N GLY A 226 10.86 3.14 -34.77
CA GLY A 226 12.22 3.65 -34.97
C GLY A 226 12.91 3.94 -33.63
N LEU A 227 14.22 3.72 -33.56
CA LEU A 227 15.00 3.82 -32.32
C LEU A 227 15.77 5.14 -32.20
N ALA A 228 15.82 5.65 -30.98
CA ALA A 228 16.67 6.76 -30.57
C ALA A 228 17.40 6.47 -29.25
N ALA A 229 18.55 7.12 -29.05
CA ALA A 229 19.30 7.05 -27.80
C ALA A 229 18.71 7.95 -26.70
N THR A 230 17.94 8.98 -27.09
CA THR A 230 17.32 9.95 -26.21
C THR A 230 15.79 9.84 -26.28
N PRO A 231 15.07 10.21 -25.21
CA PRO A 231 13.60 10.28 -25.23
C PRO A 231 13.09 11.38 -26.16
N GLU A 232 13.93 12.37 -26.47
CA GLU A 232 13.64 13.44 -27.41
C GLU A 232 14.00 13.02 -28.84
N ARG A 233 13.13 13.34 -29.80
CA ARG A 233 13.34 13.07 -31.23
C ARG A 233 14.23 14.16 -31.86
N THR A 234 15.49 14.20 -31.47
CA THR A 234 16.46 15.22 -31.93
C THR A 234 17.37 14.75 -33.07
N GLY A 235 17.31 13.47 -33.46
CA GLY A 235 18.17 12.88 -34.49
C GLY A 235 17.50 11.80 -35.37
N PRO A 236 18.25 11.20 -36.32
CA PRO A 236 17.74 10.16 -37.21
C PRO A 236 17.36 8.88 -36.45
N LEU A 237 16.20 8.30 -36.80
CA LEU A 237 15.70 7.07 -36.20
C LEU A 237 16.34 5.86 -36.87
N HIS A 238 16.77 4.89 -36.07
CA HIS A 238 17.40 3.66 -36.55
C HIS A 238 16.39 2.51 -36.60
N ALA A 239 16.56 1.61 -37.57
CA ALA A 239 15.67 0.45 -37.74
C ALA A 239 15.79 -0.53 -36.55
N PRO A 240 14.68 -0.91 -35.89
CA PRO A 240 14.70 -1.83 -34.75
C PRO A 240 15.29 -3.21 -35.02
N GLU A 241 15.33 -3.61 -36.28
CA GLU A 241 15.93 -4.85 -36.77
C GLU A 241 17.43 -4.93 -36.45
N GLN A 242 18.13 -3.79 -36.35
CA GLN A 242 19.54 -3.72 -35.96
C GLN A 242 19.80 -4.22 -34.53
N LEU A 243 18.75 -4.32 -33.70
CA LEU A 243 18.87 -4.80 -32.32
C LEU A 243 18.72 -6.32 -32.18
N SER A 244 18.42 -7.05 -33.26
CA SER A 244 18.40 -8.51 -33.23
C SER A 244 19.81 -9.05 -32.97
N ASP A 245 19.92 -9.97 -32.01
CA ASP A 245 21.16 -10.65 -31.67
C ASP A 245 20.97 -12.17 -31.85
N PRO A 246 21.34 -12.74 -33.01
CA PRO A 246 21.16 -14.17 -33.27
C PRO A 246 22.04 -15.04 -32.37
N THR A 247 23.01 -14.46 -31.64
CA THR A 247 23.81 -15.21 -30.66
C THR A 247 23.03 -15.56 -29.39
N GLY A 248 21.88 -14.90 -29.16
CA GLY A 248 21.06 -15.05 -27.98
C GLY A 248 21.72 -14.53 -26.70
N ARG A 249 22.70 -13.63 -26.78
CA ARG A 249 23.38 -13.05 -25.60
C ARG A 249 22.67 -11.83 -25.04
N ARG A 250 21.86 -11.16 -25.86
CA ARG A 250 21.11 -9.96 -25.49
C ARG A 250 19.72 -10.29 -24.94
N LEU A 251 19.45 -9.93 -23.70
CA LEU A 251 18.11 -9.94 -23.12
C LEU A 251 17.46 -8.58 -23.36
N THR A 252 16.19 -8.57 -23.75
CA THR A 252 15.43 -7.32 -23.99
C THR A 252 14.30 -7.18 -22.98
N LEU A 253 14.27 -6.05 -22.26
CA LEU A 253 13.14 -5.65 -21.43
C LEU A 253 12.50 -4.39 -22.03
N VAL A 254 11.22 -4.48 -22.35
CA VAL A 254 10.45 -3.36 -22.89
C VAL A 254 9.57 -2.78 -21.79
N LEU A 255 9.88 -1.58 -21.30
CA LEU A 255 9.04 -0.85 -20.36
C LEU A 255 7.93 -0.16 -21.16
N SER A 256 6.69 -0.58 -20.94
CA SER A 256 5.54 -0.11 -21.71
C SER A 256 4.22 -0.33 -20.97
N ASP A 257 3.30 0.62 -21.07
CA ASP A 257 1.92 0.50 -20.60
C ASP A 257 1.02 -0.27 -21.59
N CYS A 258 1.55 -0.59 -22.76
CA CYS A 258 0.90 -1.32 -23.85
C CYS A 258 -0.37 -0.63 -24.39
N ALA A 259 -0.46 0.70 -24.26
CA ALA A 259 -1.59 1.50 -24.72
C ALA A 259 -1.26 2.41 -25.91
N GLY A 260 0.02 2.62 -26.21
CA GLY A 260 0.49 3.53 -27.26
C GLY A 260 0.04 3.18 -28.71
N PRO A 261 0.17 4.12 -29.66
CA PRO A 261 -0.29 3.93 -31.04
C PRO A 261 0.31 2.71 -31.76
N MET A 262 1.60 2.44 -31.57
CA MET A 262 2.29 1.28 -32.15
C MET A 262 1.78 -0.06 -31.61
N TRP A 263 1.23 -0.08 -30.39
CA TRP A 263 0.54 -1.24 -29.85
C TRP A 263 -0.85 -1.38 -30.46
N ARG A 264 -1.56 -0.27 -30.67
CA ARG A 264 -2.87 -0.28 -31.33
C ARG A 264 -2.78 -0.78 -32.76
N SER A 265 -1.76 -0.36 -33.52
CA SER A 265 -1.56 -0.76 -34.91
C SER A 265 -1.05 -2.20 -35.10
N GLY A 266 -0.67 -2.89 -34.02
CA GLY A 266 -0.11 -4.24 -34.07
C GLY A 266 1.41 -4.26 -34.34
N ARG A 267 2.03 -3.11 -34.64
CA ARG A 267 3.44 -3.02 -35.05
C ARG A 267 4.40 -3.43 -33.94
N MET A 268 4.10 -3.05 -32.69
CA MET A 268 4.92 -3.46 -31.54
C MET A 268 4.85 -4.97 -31.32
N GLN A 269 3.66 -5.57 -31.45
CA GLN A 269 3.47 -7.02 -31.31
C GLN A 269 4.24 -7.79 -32.39
N GLN A 270 4.22 -7.31 -33.64
CA GLN A 270 5.01 -7.88 -34.73
C GLN A 270 6.52 -7.79 -34.46
N LEU A 271 6.99 -6.66 -33.91
CA LEU A 271 8.39 -6.47 -33.54
C LEU A 271 8.82 -7.42 -32.41
N LEU A 272 8.00 -7.53 -31.35
CA LEU A 272 8.23 -8.46 -30.25
C LEU A 272 8.27 -9.92 -30.71
N HIS A 273 7.40 -10.29 -31.66
CA HIS A 273 7.41 -11.62 -32.27
C HIS A 273 8.75 -11.92 -32.96
N ARG A 274 9.30 -10.95 -33.70
CA ARG A 274 10.62 -11.08 -34.35
C ARG A 274 11.76 -11.17 -33.35
N TRP A 275 11.77 -10.31 -32.32
CA TRP A 275 12.82 -10.33 -31.31
C TRP A 275 12.81 -11.62 -30.50
N ALA A 276 11.63 -12.09 -30.08
CA ALA A 276 11.47 -13.33 -29.30
C ALA A 276 11.93 -14.59 -30.04
N ALA A 277 12.03 -14.55 -31.38
CA ALA A 277 12.56 -15.65 -32.18
C ALA A 277 14.09 -15.81 -32.06
N THR A 278 14.80 -14.75 -31.67
CA THR A 278 16.29 -14.72 -31.68
C THR A 278 16.91 -14.58 -30.30
N ALA A 279 16.20 -13.97 -29.34
CA ALA A 279 16.67 -13.77 -27.98
C ALA A 279 15.50 -13.61 -26.99
N PRO A 280 15.72 -13.79 -25.67
CA PRO A 280 14.66 -13.58 -24.69
C PRO A 280 14.17 -12.12 -24.64
N VAL A 281 12.85 -11.95 -24.66
CA VAL A 281 12.17 -10.66 -24.55
C VAL A 281 11.11 -10.74 -23.46
N ALA A 282 10.98 -9.69 -22.66
CA ALA A 282 9.84 -9.52 -21.77
C ALA A 282 9.37 -8.06 -21.75
N VAL A 283 8.08 -7.86 -21.48
CA VAL A 283 7.48 -6.54 -21.32
C VAL A 283 7.34 -6.25 -19.83
N VAL A 284 7.94 -5.16 -19.36
CA VAL A 284 7.72 -4.66 -18.01
C VAL A 284 6.53 -3.71 -18.09
N GLN A 285 5.40 -4.13 -17.52
CA GLN A 285 4.16 -3.36 -17.59
C GLN A 285 3.91 -2.68 -16.24
N PRO A 286 4.08 -1.35 -16.17
CA PRO A 286 4.09 -0.64 -14.90
C PRO A 286 2.68 -0.36 -14.34
N LEU A 287 1.63 -0.55 -15.15
CA LEU A 287 0.24 -0.44 -14.72
C LEU A 287 -0.13 -1.51 -13.68
N PRO A 288 -1.13 -1.27 -12.81
CA PRO A 288 -1.70 -2.29 -11.94
C PRO A 288 -2.18 -3.52 -12.73
N GLN A 289 -1.95 -4.73 -12.21
CA GLN A 289 -2.24 -5.98 -12.92
C GLN A 289 -3.69 -6.11 -13.39
N ARG A 290 -4.65 -5.54 -12.65
CA ARG A 290 -6.07 -5.50 -13.03
C ARG A 290 -6.35 -4.83 -14.37
N MET A 291 -5.49 -3.89 -14.80
CA MET A 291 -5.63 -3.19 -16.08
C MET A 291 -5.01 -3.95 -17.25
N TRP A 292 -4.17 -4.95 -16.98
CA TRP A 292 -3.36 -5.60 -18.01
C TRP A 292 -4.19 -6.29 -19.09
N THR A 293 -5.39 -6.76 -18.76
CA THR A 293 -6.31 -7.41 -19.72
C THR A 293 -6.95 -6.43 -20.69
N ARG A 294 -6.87 -5.13 -20.43
CA ARG A 294 -7.50 -4.05 -21.21
C ARG A 294 -6.51 -3.26 -22.05
N THR A 295 -5.23 -3.62 -22.02
CA THR A 295 -4.20 -3.03 -22.89
C THR A 295 -4.21 -3.72 -24.26
N HIS A 296 -3.43 -3.19 -25.21
CA HIS A 296 -3.25 -3.81 -26.53
C HIS A 296 -2.29 -5.01 -26.52
N LEU A 297 -1.73 -5.36 -25.36
CA LEU A 297 -1.09 -6.66 -25.10
C LEU A 297 -1.76 -7.29 -23.87
N PRO A 298 -2.95 -7.88 -24.02
CA PRO A 298 -3.73 -8.38 -22.90
C PRO A 298 -3.01 -9.52 -22.19
N ALA A 299 -2.41 -9.23 -21.04
CA ALA A 299 -1.64 -10.21 -20.29
C ALA A 299 -2.58 -11.12 -19.48
N ARG A 300 -2.46 -12.43 -19.66
CA ARG A 300 -3.24 -13.43 -18.91
C ARG A 300 -2.33 -14.17 -17.94
N ARG A 301 -2.87 -14.56 -16.79
CA ARG A 301 -2.18 -15.43 -15.83
C ARG A 301 -2.15 -16.87 -16.32
N GLY A 302 -1.07 -17.55 -16.03
CA GLY A 302 -0.83 -18.94 -16.43
C GLY A 302 0.57 -19.39 -16.08
N VAL A 303 0.98 -20.49 -16.69
CA VAL A 303 2.30 -21.09 -16.49
C VAL A 303 3.12 -20.90 -17.75
N LEU A 304 4.25 -20.19 -17.64
CA LEU A 304 5.28 -20.12 -18.66
C LEU A 304 6.23 -21.31 -18.51
N HIS A 305 6.58 -21.96 -19.60
CA HIS A 305 7.53 -23.08 -19.62
C HIS A 305 8.60 -22.87 -20.67
N ARG A 306 9.85 -23.14 -20.31
CA ARG A 306 10.97 -23.05 -21.25
C ARG A 306 11.05 -24.29 -22.14
N ARG A 307 10.95 -24.12 -23.46
CA ARG A 307 11.06 -25.18 -24.48
C ARG A 307 12.48 -25.32 -25.05
N GLU A 308 12.74 -26.43 -25.73
CA GLU A 308 13.98 -26.66 -26.48
C GLU A 308 14.00 -25.82 -27.78
N GLY A 309 15.06 -25.02 -27.96
CA GLY A 309 15.25 -24.18 -29.14
C GLY A 309 16.36 -23.13 -28.96
N PRO A 310 16.87 -22.52 -30.05
CA PRO A 310 17.73 -21.35 -29.95
C PRO A 310 16.98 -20.25 -29.18
N ALA A 311 17.69 -19.55 -28.30
CA ALA A 311 17.19 -18.49 -27.42
C ALA A 311 16.23 -18.88 -26.28
N GLY A 312 15.87 -20.16 -26.12
CA GLY A 312 14.99 -20.58 -25.02
C GLY A 312 13.54 -20.18 -25.24
N THR A 313 13.00 -20.52 -26.41
CA THR A 313 11.58 -20.37 -26.78
C THR A 313 10.65 -20.71 -25.61
N LEU A 314 9.70 -19.83 -25.34
CA LEU A 314 8.74 -19.99 -24.25
C LEU A 314 7.45 -20.62 -24.77
N GLY A 315 6.89 -21.54 -24.00
CA GLY A 315 5.49 -21.93 -24.07
C GLY A 315 4.71 -21.26 -22.94
N PHE A 316 3.41 -21.10 -23.15
CA PHE A 316 2.51 -20.54 -22.14
C PHE A 316 1.21 -21.32 -22.10
N THR A 317 0.80 -21.72 -20.90
CA THR A 317 -0.48 -22.37 -20.63
C THR A 317 -1.31 -21.43 -19.76
N PRO A 318 -2.31 -20.72 -20.33
CA PRO A 318 -3.15 -19.81 -19.55
C PRO A 318 -4.04 -20.60 -18.58
N GLU A 319 -4.36 -20.03 -17.42
CA GLU A 319 -5.33 -20.62 -16.47
C GLU A 319 -6.73 -20.75 -17.08
N LYS A 320 -7.09 -19.78 -17.95
CA LYS A 320 -8.39 -19.73 -18.63
C LYS A 320 -8.22 -19.35 -20.11
N GLY A 321 -8.90 -20.07 -21.00
CA GLY A 321 -8.97 -19.80 -22.42
C GLY A 321 -8.11 -20.73 -23.30
N ARG A 322 -8.25 -20.59 -24.62
CA ARG A 322 -7.55 -21.43 -25.61
C ARG A 322 -6.15 -20.88 -25.91
N VAL A 323 -5.21 -21.79 -26.19
CA VAL A 323 -3.86 -21.49 -26.68
C VAL A 323 -3.89 -21.40 -28.20
N ASP A 324 -3.30 -20.35 -28.77
CA ASP A 324 -3.08 -20.24 -30.21
C ASP A 324 -1.68 -20.78 -30.55
N PRO A 325 -1.56 -21.90 -31.28
CA PRO A 325 -0.26 -22.50 -31.60
C PRO A 325 0.60 -21.63 -32.53
N ALA A 326 0.02 -20.66 -33.25
CA ALA A 326 0.76 -19.75 -34.13
C ALA A 326 1.28 -18.49 -33.42
N ALA A 327 0.88 -18.26 -32.16
CA ALA A 327 1.29 -17.10 -31.39
C ALA A 327 2.49 -17.41 -30.47
N ALA A 328 3.42 -16.47 -30.36
CA ALA A 328 4.53 -16.52 -29.42
C ALA A 328 4.11 -15.86 -28.09
N PRO A 329 4.37 -16.48 -26.93
CA PRO A 329 4.08 -15.86 -25.64
C PRO A 329 5.22 -14.92 -25.22
N ILE A 330 4.86 -13.68 -24.89
CA ILE A 330 5.76 -12.68 -24.33
C ILE A 330 5.45 -12.52 -22.84
N PRO A 331 6.40 -12.82 -21.94
CA PRO A 331 6.24 -12.58 -20.51
C PRO A 331 5.94 -11.11 -20.23
N VAL A 332 4.96 -10.86 -19.37
CA VAL A 332 4.60 -9.53 -18.88
C VAL A 332 4.93 -9.49 -17.39
N LEU A 333 5.85 -8.61 -17.01
CA LEU A 333 6.44 -8.53 -15.69
C LEU A 333 5.92 -7.28 -14.96
N ALA A 334 5.58 -7.46 -13.68
CA ALA A 334 5.43 -6.34 -12.76
C ALA A 334 6.81 -5.94 -12.21
N LEU A 335 6.98 -4.65 -11.86
CA LEU A 335 8.16 -4.14 -11.15
C LEU A 335 8.17 -4.55 -9.66
N ARG A 336 8.01 -5.86 -9.41
CA ARG A 336 8.01 -6.49 -8.08
C ARG A 336 9.01 -7.62 -8.05
N ARG A 337 9.62 -7.85 -6.88
CA ARG A 337 10.63 -8.90 -6.67
C ARG A 337 10.22 -10.25 -7.24
N GLY A 338 9.05 -10.77 -6.86
CA GLY A 338 8.60 -12.10 -7.27
C GLY A 338 8.49 -12.28 -8.80
N SER A 339 8.01 -11.26 -9.51
CA SER A 339 7.86 -11.30 -10.97
C SER A 339 9.21 -11.30 -11.68
N VAL A 340 10.13 -10.42 -11.26
CA VAL A 340 11.47 -10.29 -11.86
C VAL A 340 12.34 -11.50 -11.51
N GLU A 341 12.27 -11.96 -10.26
CA GLU A 341 13.03 -13.12 -9.76
C GLU A 341 12.59 -14.41 -10.46
N GLY A 342 11.28 -14.60 -10.63
CA GLY A 342 10.73 -15.72 -11.37
C GLY A 342 11.23 -15.76 -12.81
N TRP A 343 11.18 -14.63 -13.52
CA TRP A 343 11.68 -14.52 -14.90
C TRP A 343 13.19 -14.76 -14.99
N ALA A 344 13.97 -14.14 -14.08
CA ALA A 344 15.42 -14.33 -14.02
C ALA A 344 15.82 -15.79 -13.80
N ARG A 345 15.09 -16.50 -12.92
CA ARG A 345 15.28 -17.94 -12.68
C ARG A 345 14.90 -18.77 -13.89
N LEU A 346 13.75 -18.50 -14.53
CA LEU A 346 13.29 -19.19 -15.74
C LEU A 346 14.34 -19.15 -16.87
N LEU A 347 14.98 -17.99 -17.06
CA LEU A 347 16.04 -17.82 -18.07
C LEU A 347 17.38 -18.47 -17.67
N SER A 348 17.69 -18.54 -16.38
CA SER A 348 18.98 -19.03 -15.87
C SER A 348 18.97 -20.50 -15.47
N GLY A 349 17.79 -21.10 -15.35
CA GLY A 349 17.61 -22.46 -14.87
C GLY A 349 17.71 -23.54 -15.93
N ALA A 350 17.64 -24.78 -15.47
CA ALA A 350 17.71 -25.97 -16.31
C ALA A 350 16.44 -26.14 -17.18
N ARG A 351 16.54 -27.01 -18.19
CA ARG A 351 15.45 -27.33 -19.13
C ARG A 351 14.17 -27.73 -18.39
N GLY A 352 13.00 -27.35 -18.91
CA GLY A 352 11.71 -27.73 -18.33
C GLY A 352 11.24 -26.92 -17.13
N GLN A 353 11.97 -25.88 -16.70
CA GLN A 353 11.48 -24.98 -15.68
C GLN A 353 10.19 -24.28 -16.11
N SER A 354 9.26 -24.20 -15.16
CA SER A 354 8.00 -23.51 -15.28
C SER A 354 7.91 -22.36 -14.27
N LEU A 355 7.18 -21.32 -14.64
CA LEU A 355 6.96 -20.13 -13.83
C LEU A 355 5.50 -19.72 -13.96
N THR A 356 4.80 -19.61 -12.82
CA THR A 356 3.51 -18.92 -12.79
C THR A 356 3.74 -17.43 -13.05
N ALA A 357 3.20 -16.92 -14.15
CA ALA A 357 3.44 -15.56 -14.62
C ALA A 357 2.27 -15.07 -15.50
N ALA A 358 2.32 -13.79 -15.86
CA ALA A 358 1.47 -13.26 -16.91
C ALA A 358 2.21 -13.27 -18.26
N ALA A 359 1.48 -13.56 -19.33
CA ALA A 359 2.01 -13.44 -20.69
C ALA A 359 0.96 -12.91 -21.65
N GLY A 360 1.41 -12.13 -22.64
CA GLY A 360 0.64 -11.70 -23.79
C GLY A 360 1.04 -12.49 -25.04
N TRP A 361 0.11 -12.62 -25.99
CA TRP A 361 0.35 -13.36 -27.23
C TRP A 361 0.66 -12.41 -28.39
N VAL A 362 1.73 -12.71 -29.14
CA VAL A 362 2.14 -11.93 -30.32
C VAL A 362 2.29 -12.82 -31.56
N ARG A 363 2.03 -12.27 -32.74
CA ARG A 363 2.04 -12.99 -34.02
C ARG A 363 2.89 -12.25 -35.06
N ALA A 364 3.40 -12.96 -36.05
CA ALA A 364 4.12 -12.34 -37.18
C ALA A 364 3.21 -11.41 -38.00
N ASP A 365 1.93 -11.77 -38.12
CA ASP A 365 0.87 -11.08 -38.85
C ASP A 365 -0.09 -10.33 -37.89
N HIS A 366 0.37 -9.93 -36.71
CA HIS A 366 -0.51 -9.39 -35.67
C HIS A 366 -1.34 -8.21 -36.20
N ALA A 367 -2.66 -8.39 -36.23
CA ALA A 367 -3.57 -7.40 -36.78
C ALA A 367 -3.65 -6.16 -35.87
N ALA A 368 -3.97 -5.01 -36.46
CA ALA A 368 -4.32 -3.83 -35.70
C ALA A 368 -5.53 -4.13 -34.80
N SER A 369 -5.47 -3.66 -33.56
CA SER A 369 -6.52 -3.87 -32.57
C SER A 369 -7.80 -3.15 -33.01
N ILE A 370 -8.87 -3.93 -33.27
CA ILE A 370 -10.21 -3.43 -33.61
C ILE A 370 -10.98 -3.04 -32.33
N ALA A 371 -10.29 -2.78 -31.22
CA ALA A 371 -10.93 -2.30 -30.00
C ALA A 371 -11.81 -1.09 -30.37
N PRO A 372 -13.11 -1.11 -30.03
CA PRO A 372 -14.04 -0.12 -30.54
C PRO A 372 -13.62 1.26 -30.05
N VAL A 373 -13.04 2.07 -30.95
CA VAL A 373 -12.94 3.52 -30.79
C VAL A 373 -14.35 4.13 -30.65
N ARG A 374 -15.38 3.39 -31.10
CA ARG A 374 -16.79 3.80 -31.20
C ARG A 374 -17.60 3.88 -29.90
N ALA A 375 -17.00 3.81 -28.71
CA ALA A 375 -17.71 4.12 -27.45
C ALA A 375 -17.19 5.39 -26.74
N ALA A 376 -16.05 5.93 -27.17
CA ALA A 376 -15.46 7.11 -26.53
C ALA A 376 -16.02 8.43 -27.08
N GLN A 377 -16.99 8.43 -28.01
CA GLN A 377 -17.63 9.65 -28.50
C GLN A 377 -19.09 9.79 -28.04
N ASP A 378 -19.78 8.69 -27.73
CA ASP A 378 -21.21 8.71 -27.38
C ASP A 378 -21.52 8.72 -25.87
N LEU A 379 -20.51 8.48 -25.01
CA LEU A 379 -20.71 8.53 -23.55
C LEU A 379 -20.75 9.98 -23.05
N SER A 380 -21.78 10.27 -22.25
CA SER A 380 -21.89 11.55 -21.52
C SER A 380 -20.74 11.71 -20.53
N ALA A 381 -20.46 12.96 -20.12
CA ALA A 381 -19.42 13.25 -19.15
C ALA A 381 -19.64 12.52 -17.81
N GLU A 382 -20.89 12.39 -17.37
CA GLU A 382 -21.24 11.69 -16.14
C GLU A 382 -20.96 10.19 -16.24
N GLU A 383 -21.33 9.56 -17.36
CA GLU A 383 -21.04 8.14 -17.60
C GLU A 383 -19.54 7.86 -17.66
N ARG A 384 -18.73 8.76 -18.24
CA ARG A 384 -17.27 8.63 -18.24
C ARG A 384 -16.68 8.65 -16.84
N VAL A 385 -17.10 9.62 -16.02
CA VAL A 385 -16.66 9.70 -14.63
C VAL A 385 -17.13 8.45 -13.86
N ARG A 386 -18.34 7.95 -14.11
CA ARG A 386 -18.87 6.72 -13.49
C ARG A 386 -18.07 5.48 -13.89
N VAL A 387 -17.76 5.31 -15.18
CA VAL A 387 -16.96 4.19 -15.71
C VAL A 387 -15.53 4.25 -15.19
N PHE A 388 -14.91 5.43 -15.17
CA PHE A 388 -13.59 5.63 -14.58
C PHE A 388 -13.59 5.24 -13.10
N ARG A 389 -14.54 5.76 -12.32
CA ARG A 389 -14.63 5.47 -10.87
C ARG A 389 -14.89 4.01 -10.57
N ARG A 390 -15.60 3.27 -11.42
CA ARG A 390 -15.79 1.82 -11.21
C ARG A 390 -14.48 1.03 -11.33
N ASN A 391 -13.50 1.53 -12.07
CA ASN A 391 -12.31 0.78 -12.48
C ASN A 391 -10.99 1.31 -11.90
N ALA A 392 -10.92 2.60 -11.55
CA ALA A 392 -9.72 3.26 -11.05
C ALA A 392 -9.52 3.01 -9.53
N SER A 393 -8.26 3.05 -9.08
CA SER A 393 -7.90 3.05 -7.64
C SER A 393 -8.48 4.25 -6.88
N ARG A 394 -8.56 4.17 -5.54
CA ARG A 394 -9.08 5.26 -4.70
C ARG A 394 -8.21 6.51 -4.86
N GLU A 395 -6.90 6.32 -4.93
CA GLU A 395 -5.87 7.32 -5.11
C GLU A 395 -6.03 7.99 -6.48
N ALA A 396 -6.27 7.21 -7.55
CA ALA A 396 -6.48 7.77 -8.89
C ALA A 396 -7.80 8.55 -8.99
N ARG A 397 -8.85 8.12 -8.28
CA ARG A 397 -10.11 8.87 -8.16
C ARG A 397 -9.90 10.22 -7.46
N ARG A 398 -9.17 10.23 -6.35
CA ARG A 398 -8.81 11.47 -5.62
C ARG A 398 -7.94 12.38 -6.46
N LEU A 399 -6.91 11.82 -7.11
CA LEU A 399 -6.03 12.56 -8.01
C LEU A 399 -6.82 13.21 -9.14
N ALA A 400 -7.73 12.49 -9.78
CA ALA A 400 -8.58 13.05 -10.84
C ALA A 400 -9.44 14.25 -10.35
N VAL A 401 -9.91 14.23 -9.10
CA VAL A 401 -10.63 15.36 -8.48
C VAL A 401 -9.69 16.55 -8.28
N HIS A 402 -8.50 16.37 -7.69
CA HIS A 402 -7.55 17.49 -7.53
C HIS A 402 -7.06 18.04 -8.87
N LEU A 403 -6.83 17.17 -9.86
CA LEU A 403 -6.43 17.55 -11.20
C LEU A 403 -7.49 18.39 -11.93
N SER A 404 -8.76 18.27 -11.55
CA SER A 404 -9.85 19.06 -12.14
C SER A 404 -9.78 20.56 -11.81
N ALA A 405 -8.98 20.95 -10.82
CA ALA A 405 -8.80 22.33 -10.38
C ALA A 405 -7.49 22.99 -10.87
N VAL A 406 -6.70 22.30 -11.69
CA VAL A 406 -5.38 22.77 -12.16
C VAL A 406 -5.22 22.59 -13.66
N PRO A 407 -4.33 23.36 -14.31
CA PRO A 407 -3.95 23.07 -15.68
C PRO A 407 -3.19 21.74 -15.75
N LEU A 408 -3.56 20.89 -16.70
CA LEU A 408 -3.02 19.54 -16.84
C LEU A 408 -1.70 19.51 -17.63
N TYR A 409 -0.73 20.32 -17.20
CA TYR A 409 0.66 20.14 -17.62
C TYR A 409 1.28 19.01 -16.81
N LEU A 410 2.02 18.10 -17.44
CA LEU A 410 2.56 16.94 -16.73
C LEU A 410 3.34 17.30 -15.44
N PRO A 411 4.21 18.32 -15.41
CA PRO A 411 4.89 18.72 -14.18
C PRO A 411 3.95 19.21 -13.07
N VAL A 412 2.85 19.88 -13.44
CA VAL A 412 1.83 20.34 -12.48
C VAL A 412 1.06 19.14 -11.94
N MET A 413 0.72 18.18 -12.79
CA MET A 413 0.03 16.96 -12.37
C MET A 413 0.88 16.14 -11.38
N GLN A 414 2.18 16.01 -11.63
CA GLN A 414 3.13 15.34 -10.73
C GLN A 414 3.30 16.09 -9.40
N LEU A 415 3.33 17.42 -9.43
CA LEU A 415 3.35 18.24 -8.22
C LEU A 415 2.09 18.05 -7.37
N VAL A 416 0.91 18.11 -7.99
CA VAL A 416 -0.37 17.90 -7.31
C VAL A 416 -0.42 16.50 -6.71
N GLN A 417 0.01 15.49 -7.46
CA GLN A 417 0.14 14.13 -6.94
C GLN A 417 1.03 14.09 -5.69
N HIS A 418 2.22 14.69 -5.76
CA HIS A 418 3.17 14.66 -4.64
C HIS A 418 2.67 15.42 -3.40
N ALA A 419 2.01 16.57 -3.60
CA ALA A 419 1.53 17.42 -2.52
C ALA A 419 0.25 16.90 -1.87
N MET A 420 -0.70 16.41 -2.67
CA MET A 420 -2.02 16.00 -2.18
C MET A 420 -2.11 14.51 -1.87
N LEU A 421 -1.24 13.69 -2.48
CA LEU A 421 -1.22 12.22 -2.34
C LEU A 421 0.21 11.73 -2.12
N ALA A 422 0.83 12.21 -1.03
CA ALA A 422 2.18 11.83 -0.64
C ALA A 422 2.32 10.31 -0.52
N GLY A 423 3.43 9.76 -1.04
CA GLY A 423 3.69 8.31 -1.06
C GLY A 423 3.09 7.55 -2.25
N THR A 424 2.33 8.20 -3.14
CA THR A 424 1.85 7.56 -4.38
C THR A 424 2.87 7.64 -5.52
N GLY A 425 3.01 6.57 -6.30
CA GLY A 425 3.91 6.49 -7.44
C GLY A 425 3.24 6.84 -8.79
N PRO A 426 4.01 6.89 -9.89
CA PRO A 426 3.53 7.27 -11.23
C PRO A 426 2.40 6.39 -11.80
N GLU A 427 2.14 5.22 -11.22
CA GLU A 427 1.01 4.35 -11.52
C GLU A 427 -0.35 5.05 -11.36
N VAL A 428 -0.51 5.83 -10.28
CA VAL A 428 -1.78 6.50 -9.98
C VAL A 428 -2.11 7.55 -11.04
N LEU A 429 -1.10 8.33 -11.45
CA LEU A 429 -1.23 9.30 -12.52
C LEU A 429 -1.50 8.63 -13.87
N SER A 430 -0.85 7.50 -14.16
CA SER A 430 -1.07 6.71 -15.37
C SER A 430 -2.50 6.18 -15.46
N GLU A 431 -3.11 5.78 -14.34
CA GLU A 431 -4.53 5.37 -14.30
C GLU A 431 -5.46 6.50 -14.73
N VAL A 432 -5.18 7.75 -14.34
CA VAL A 432 -5.97 8.92 -14.76
C VAL A 432 -5.80 9.18 -16.25
N LEU A 433 -4.56 9.12 -16.75
CA LEU A 433 -4.23 9.35 -18.17
C LEU A 433 -4.88 8.32 -19.10
N LEU A 434 -4.93 7.04 -18.67
CA LEU A 434 -5.52 5.94 -19.43
C LEU A 434 -7.02 5.71 -19.12
N GLY A 435 -7.55 6.41 -18.12
CA GLY A 435 -8.92 6.26 -17.62
C GLY A 435 -10.01 6.80 -18.55
N GLY A 436 -9.64 7.39 -19.70
CA GLY A 436 -10.58 7.95 -20.68
C GLY A 436 -11.19 9.29 -20.26
N LEU A 437 -10.61 9.96 -19.27
CA LEU A 437 -11.05 11.28 -18.79
C LEU A 437 -10.36 12.45 -19.51
N VAL A 438 -9.11 12.23 -19.93
CA VAL A 438 -8.23 13.25 -20.49
C VAL A 438 -7.76 12.84 -21.88
N ARG A 439 -7.47 13.83 -22.72
CA ARG A 439 -6.81 13.66 -24.00
C ARG A 439 -5.57 14.54 -24.05
N ARG A 440 -4.53 14.11 -24.76
CA ARG A 440 -3.40 14.99 -25.08
C ARG A 440 -3.86 16.06 -26.07
N ARG A 441 -3.35 17.27 -25.90
CA ARG A 441 -3.49 18.37 -26.85
C ARG A 441 -2.15 18.61 -27.53
N ASP A 442 -2.16 18.77 -28.85
CA ASP A 442 -1.00 19.22 -29.60
C ASP A 442 -0.99 20.76 -29.54
N ASP A 443 -0.07 21.35 -28.77
CA ASP A 443 0.11 22.80 -28.72
C ASP A 443 1.05 23.23 -29.86
N ALA A 444 0.67 24.26 -30.62
CA ALA A 444 1.43 24.75 -31.77
C ALA A 444 2.69 25.55 -31.36
N ASP A 445 2.73 26.05 -30.12
CA ASP A 445 3.75 26.98 -29.64
C ASP A 445 4.97 26.31 -28.98
N ASP A 446 4.84 25.07 -28.49
CA ASP A 446 5.95 24.28 -27.92
C ASP A 446 5.69 22.76 -28.03
N PRO A 447 6.34 22.06 -28.99
CA PRO A 447 6.23 20.61 -29.15
C PRO A 447 6.73 19.80 -27.94
N GLN A 448 7.50 20.41 -27.04
CA GLN A 448 8.12 19.76 -25.88
C GLN A 448 7.22 19.75 -24.63
N ALA A 449 6.20 20.60 -24.56
CA ALA A 449 5.29 20.67 -23.42
C ALA A 449 4.19 19.58 -23.53
N VAL A 450 4.32 18.50 -22.75
CA VAL A 450 3.25 17.48 -22.66
C VAL A 450 2.06 18.05 -21.88
N ARG A 451 1.04 18.49 -22.62
CA ARG A 451 -0.20 19.06 -22.10
C ARG A 451 -1.40 18.12 -22.34
N TYR A 452 -2.23 18.02 -21.31
CA TYR A 452 -3.50 17.31 -21.37
C TYR A 452 -4.66 18.28 -21.24
N GLU A 453 -5.84 17.81 -21.65
CA GLU A 453 -7.12 18.48 -21.38
C GLU A 453 -8.18 17.44 -21.03
N PHE A 454 -9.07 17.77 -20.09
CA PHE A 454 -10.23 16.94 -19.84
C PHE A 454 -11.15 16.92 -21.06
N LEU A 455 -11.79 15.78 -21.30
CA LEU A 455 -12.88 15.72 -22.26
C LEU A 455 -14.03 16.65 -21.83
N PRO A 456 -14.84 17.17 -22.78
CA PRO A 456 -15.91 18.12 -22.49
C PRO A 456 -16.83 17.65 -21.35
N GLY A 457 -17.06 18.52 -20.36
CA GLY A 457 -17.96 18.26 -19.22
C GLY A 457 -17.39 17.40 -18.08
N VAL A 458 -16.22 16.77 -18.25
CA VAL A 458 -15.63 15.88 -17.22
C VAL A 458 -15.09 16.68 -16.02
N ALA A 459 -14.35 17.76 -16.27
CA ALA A 459 -13.76 18.58 -15.19
C ALA A 459 -14.81 19.16 -14.22
N PRO A 460 -15.91 19.80 -14.67
CA PRO A 460 -16.98 20.25 -13.78
C PRO A 460 -17.55 19.14 -12.88
N ARG A 461 -17.78 17.94 -13.43
CA ARG A 461 -18.34 16.81 -12.67
C ARG A 461 -17.39 16.22 -11.64
N LEU A 462 -16.08 16.32 -11.87
CA LEU A 462 -15.07 15.96 -10.87
C LEU A 462 -14.97 17.04 -9.79
N ARG A 463 -15.07 18.33 -10.14
CA ARG A 463 -15.03 19.47 -9.21
C ARG A 463 -16.21 19.56 -8.25
N GLU A 464 -17.37 19.00 -8.58
CA GLU A 464 -18.51 18.87 -7.64
C GLU A 464 -18.11 18.15 -6.34
N ARG A 465 -17.06 17.33 -6.37
CA ARG A 465 -16.56 16.55 -5.23
C ARG A 465 -15.34 17.14 -4.55
N LEU A 466 -14.81 18.26 -5.04
CA LEU A 466 -13.67 18.93 -4.43
C LEU A 466 -14.15 19.79 -3.26
N ALA A 467 -13.68 19.49 -2.06
CA ALA A 467 -14.02 20.26 -0.86
C ALA A 467 -13.26 21.61 -0.84
N VAL A 468 -13.82 22.60 -0.13
CA VAL A 468 -13.26 23.97 -0.11
C VAL A 468 -11.89 24.02 0.58
N ASP A 469 -11.73 23.27 1.67
CA ASP A 469 -10.49 23.08 2.41
C ASP A 469 -9.42 22.35 1.58
N GLU A 470 -9.81 21.31 0.84
CA GLU A 470 -8.91 20.61 -0.09
C GLU A 470 -8.44 21.53 -1.23
N ALA A 471 -9.32 22.40 -1.74
CA ALA A 471 -8.97 23.39 -2.76
C ALA A 471 -8.01 24.46 -2.22
N GLU A 472 -8.22 24.95 -0.99
CA GLU A 472 -7.31 25.89 -0.34
C GLU A 472 -5.91 25.29 -0.16
N LEU A 473 -5.84 24.04 0.31
CA LEU A 473 -4.57 23.32 0.46
C LEU A 473 -3.87 23.11 -0.88
N LEU A 474 -4.61 22.75 -1.93
CA LEU A 474 -4.10 22.60 -3.29
C LEU A 474 -3.50 23.92 -3.81
N PHE A 475 -4.23 25.03 -3.67
CA PHE A 475 -3.74 26.34 -4.12
C PHE A 475 -2.54 26.82 -3.33
N LYS A 476 -2.45 26.52 -2.02
CA LYS A 476 -1.27 26.81 -1.20
C LYS A 476 -0.01 26.14 -1.76
N HIS A 477 -0.07 24.83 -2.04
CA HIS A 477 1.08 24.08 -2.57
C HIS A 477 1.48 24.54 -3.99
N LEU A 478 0.51 24.87 -4.83
CA LEU A 478 0.78 25.41 -6.17
C LEU A 478 1.38 26.81 -6.11
N SER A 479 0.96 27.62 -5.15
CA SER A 479 1.51 28.95 -4.90
C SER A 479 2.98 28.87 -4.51
N ASP A 480 3.34 27.98 -3.59
CA ASP A 480 4.74 27.73 -3.22
C ASP A 480 5.59 27.30 -4.42
N TYR A 481 5.04 26.47 -5.31
CA TYR A 481 5.72 26.05 -6.53
C TYR A 481 5.90 27.19 -7.54
N VAL A 482 4.85 27.99 -7.78
CA VAL A 482 4.90 29.13 -8.71
C VAL A 482 5.86 30.20 -8.20
N GLU A 483 5.84 30.53 -6.90
CA GLU A 483 6.77 31.47 -6.27
C GLU A 483 8.24 31.02 -6.40
N ARG A 484 8.51 29.72 -6.19
CA ARG A 484 9.85 29.15 -6.37
C ARG A 484 10.29 29.12 -7.83
N LYS A 485 9.37 28.93 -8.78
CA LYS A 485 9.67 28.70 -10.21
C LYS A 485 9.69 29.96 -11.07
N PHE A 486 8.83 30.93 -10.78
CA PHE A 486 8.64 32.16 -11.58
C PHE A 486 8.96 33.44 -10.79
N GLY A 487 9.34 33.31 -9.52
CA GLY A 487 9.71 34.42 -8.64
C GLY A 487 8.52 35.24 -8.13
N ARG A 488 8.80 36.23 -7.27
CA ARG A 488 7.80 37.10 -6.62
C ARG A 488 7.12 38.11 -7.55
N SER A 489 7.47 38.15 -8.84
CA SER A 489 6.93 39.17 -9.77
C SER A 489 5.53 38.86 -10.30
N VAL A 490 5.04 37.62 -10.11
CA VAL A 490 3.66 37.24 -10.43
C VAL A 490 2.75 37.76 -9.31
N ARG A 491 2.40 39.04 -9.38
CA ARG A 491 1.62 39.75 -8.36
C ARG A 491 0.28 39.04 -8.11
N ASN A 492 0.03 38.74 -6.83
CA ASN A 492 -1.29 38.57 -6.20
C ASN A 492 -2.06 37.24 -6.34
N PHE A 493 -1.55 36.19 -6.99
CA PHE A 493 -2.33 34.95 -7.13
C PHE A 493 -2.70 34.23 -5.82
N PRO A 494 -1.76 34.03 -4.86
CA PRO A 494 -2.05 33.27 -3.62
C PRO A 494 -2.93 34.05 -2.64
N ALA A 495 -2.70 35.36 -2.54
CA ALA A 495 -3.44 36.26 -1.65
C ALA A 495 -4.88 36.47 -2.12
N MET A 496 -5.10 36.51 -3.44
CA MET A 496 -6.43 36.74 -4.04
C MET A 496 -7.30 35.48 -3.98
N ALA A 497 -6.76 34.27 -4.21
CA ALA A 497 -7.50 33.02 -4.04
C ALA A 497 -7.95 32.79 -2.58
N GLY A 498 -7.07 33.06 -1.60
CA GLY A 498 -7.42 32.98 -0.18
C GLY A 498 -8.33 34.10 0.32
N ALA A 499 -8.24 35.31 -0.24
CA ALA A 499 -9.17 36.40 0.08
C ALA A 499 -10.57 36.15 -0.52
N PHE A 500 -10.62 35.56 -1.71
CA PHE A 500 -11.85 35.19 -2.41
C PHE A 500 -12.64 34.09 -1.68
N LEU A 501 -11.97 33.00 -1.29
CA LEU A 501 -12.61 31.90 -0.53
C LEU A 501 -13.10 32.36 0.86
N ARG A 502 -12.52 33.43 1.41
CA ARG A 502 -12.94 34.06 2.67
C ARG A 502 -13.99 35.18 2.49
N GLY A 503 -14.46 35.42 1.27
CA GLY A 503 -15.50 36.41 0.97
C GLY A 503 -15.06 37.87 1.09
N ALA A 504 -13.75 38.15 1.08
CA ALA A 504 -13.20 39.49 1.28
C ALA A 504 -13.09 40.33 -0.03
N VAL A 505 -13.29 39.71 -1.20
CA VAL A 505 -13.14 40.36 -2.53
C VAL A 505 -14.13 39.75 -3.54
N ASP A 506 -14.75 40.60 -4.38
CA ASP A 506 -15.73 40.22 -5.42
C ASP A 506 -15.02 39.82 -6.75
N PRO A 507 -15.47 38.80 -7.51
CA PRO A 507 -14.80 38.38 -8.74
C PRO A 507 -15.23 39.29 -9.89
N GLY A 508 -14.49 40.37 -10.12
CA GLY A 508 -14.57 41.09 -11.39
C GLY A 508 -14.14 40.20 -12.58
N PRO A 509 -14.47 40.57 -13.83
CA PRO A 509 -13.96 39.87 -15.01
C PRO A 509 -12.42 39.91 -15.01
N ALA A 510 -11.80 38.86 -15.56
CA ALA A 510 -10.36 38.60 -15.56
C ALA A 510 -9.52 39.89 -15.74
N PRO A 511 -8.39 40.05 -15.02
CA PRO A 511 -7.54 41.23 -15.18
C PRO A 511 -7.14 41.36 -16.65
N VAL A 512 -7.64 42.41 -17.29
CA VAL A 512 -7.22 42.81 -18.64
C VAL A 512 -5.74 43.16 -18.54
N ALA A 513 -4.93 42.53 -19.39
CA ALA A 513 -3.50 42.78 -19.49
C ALA A 513 -3.22 44.29 -19.51
N ASP A 514 -2.35 44.77 -18.62
CA ASP A 514 -1.87 46.14 -18.65
C ASP A 514 -1.10 46.35 -19.97
N PRO A 515 -1.51 47.27 -20.86
CA PRO A 515 -0.83 47.49 -22.13
C PRO A 515 0.58 48.11 -21.98
N ARG A 516 1.11 48.23 -20.76
CA ARG A 516 2.39 48.88 -20.44
C ARG A 516 3.55 47.92 -20.14
N THR A 517 3.37 46.61 -20.22
CA THR A 517 4.44 45.62 -20.01
C THR A 517 4.60 44.71 -21.23
N ASP A 518 5.62 44.99 -22.05
CA ASP A 518 5.97 44.32 -23.32
C ASP A 518 6.55 42.90 -23.16
N VAL A 519 6.31 42.21 -22.04
CA VAL A 519 6.78 40.83 -21.84
C VAL A 519 5.62 39.86 -22.07
N PRO A 520 5.63 39.05 -23.14
CA PRO A 520 4.59 38.05 -23.36
C PRO A 520 4.59 37.05 -22.21
N GLU A 521 3.49 37.01 -21.44
CA GLU A 521 3.29 36.03 -20.38
C GLU A 521 3.35 34.59 -20.94
N PRO A 522 4.08 33.66 -20.29
CA PRO A 522 4.12 32.27 -20.71
C PRO A 522 2.71 31.65 -20.76
N ALA A 523 2.40 30.91 -21.83
CA ALA A 523 1.09 30.29 -22.04
C ALA A 523 0.61 29.45 -20.84
N GLY A 524 1.54 28.81 -20.11
CA GLY A 524 1.23 28.04 -18.91
C GLY A 524 0.72 28.86 -17.72
N LEU A 525 1.16 30.12 -17.56
CA LEU A 525 0.70 31.03 -16.51
C LEU A 525 -0.70 31.58 -16.81
N ARG A 526 -0.98 31.91 -18.07
CA ARG A 526 -2.31 32.34 -18.53
C ARG A 526 -3.35 31.23 -18.36
N ALA A 527 -3.03 30.01 -18.80
CA ALA A 527 -3.91 28.85 -18.64
C ALA A 527 -4.16 28.50 -17.17
N PHE A 528 -3.16 28.69 -16.29
CA PHE A 528 -3.32 28.53 -14.86
C PHE A 528 -4.30 29.56 -14.28
N ALA A 529 -4.17 30.83 -14.66
CA ALA A 529 -5.03 31.90 -14.18
C ALA A 529 -6.50 31.74 -14.61
N GLU A 530 -6.76 31.34 -15.85
CA GLU A 530 -8.10 31.06 -16.36
C GLU A 530 -8.77 29.90 -15.60
N VAL A 531 -8.06 28.77 -15.42
CA VAL A 531 -8.59 27.60 -14.70
C VAL A 531 -8.90 27.94 -13.25
N SER A 532 -8.01 28.66 -12.56
CA SER A 532 -8.27 29.06 -11.18
C SER A 532 -9.42 30.05 -11.07
N ALA A 533 -9.59 30.99 -11.99
CA ALA A 533 -10.74 31.89 -11.98
C ALA A 533 -12.07 31.15 -12.17
N ASP A 534 -12.11 30.13 -13.02
CA ASP A 534 -13.29 29.26 -13.18
C ASP A 534 -13.58 28.42 -11.94
N VAL A 535 -12.53 27.87 -11.32
CA VAL A 535 -12.65 27.07 -10.09
C VAL A 535 -13.11 27.94 -8.94
N LEU A 536 -12.53 29.14 -8.78
CA LEU A 536 -12.93 30.09 -7.75
C LEU A 536 -14.38 30.56 -7.96
N ARG A 537 -14.82 30.87 -9.19
CA ARG A 537 -16.23 31.21 -9.44
C ARG A 537 -17.20 30.07 -9.11
N ASP A 538 -16.87 28.83 -9.46
CA ASP A 538 -17.69 27.65 -9.14
C ASP A 538 -17.74 27.38 -7.62
N LEU A 539 -16.61 27.53 -6.92
CA LEU A 539 -16.56 27.43 -5.45
C LEU A 539 -17.28 28.60 -4.76
N GLY A 540 -17.13 29.83 -5.27
CA GLY A 540 -17.78 31.04 -4.77
C GLY A 540 -19.29 31.02 -4.94
N ALA A 541 -19.80 30.47 -6.04
CA ALA A 541 -21.24 30.29 -6.27
C ALA A 541 -21.87 29.27 -5.30
N ARG A 542 -21.08 28.39 -4.69
CA ARG A 542 -21.52 27.46 -3.63
C ARG A 542 -21.54 28.10 -2.24
N ILE A 543 -21.12 29.37 -2.11
CA ILE A 543 -21.04 30.15 -0.87
C ILE A 543 -22.11 31.27 -0.89
N PRO A 544 -23.11 31.30 0.02
CA PRO A 544 -24.10 32.39 0.06
C PRO A 544 -23.50 33.71 0.59
N ALA A 545 -23.81 34.84 -0.05
CA ALA A 545 -23.37 36.19 0.36
C ALA A 545 -23.82 36.57 1.78
N ALA A 546 -23.05 37.44 2.45
CA ALA A 546 -23.33 37.94 3.80
C ALA A 546 -24.37 39.07 3.81
N PRO A 547 -25.26 39.16 4.83
CA PRO A 547 -26.16 40.31 4.98
C PRO A 547 -25.39 41.53 5.51
N GLU A 548 -25.61 42.69 4.89
CA GLU A 548 -25.00 43.98 5.24
C GLU A 548 -25.44 44.47 6.64
N LEU A 549 -24.47 44.93 7.44
CA LEU A 549 -24.69 45.61 8.71
C LEU A 549 -25.37 46.99 8.50
N VAL A 550 -26.51 47.21 9.15
CA VAL A 550 -27.22 48.51 9.18
C VAL A 550 -26.59 49.44 10.25
N PRO A 551 -26.39 50.75 10.02
CA PRO A 551 -25.73 51.63 10.99
C PRO A 551 -26.65 52.23 12.06
N THR A 552 -26.11 52.27 13.29
CA THR A 552 -26.26 53.28 14.38
C THR A 552 -27.61 53.48 15.09
N LEU A 553 -27.69 52.97 16.34
CA LEU A 553 -28.54 53.42 17.46
C LEU A 553 -27.66 53.60 18.72
N PRO A 554 -28.06 54.39 19.75
CA PRO A 554 -27.20 54.71 20.89
C PRO A 554 -26.77 53.46 21.68
N ALA A 555 -25.58 53.51 22.28
CA ALA A 555 -24.92 52.37 22.93
C ALA A 555 -25.90 51.56 23.80
N PRO A 556 -26.22 50.31 23.41
CA PRO A 556 -27.25 49.52 24.07
C PRO A 556 -26.86 49.19 25.52
N ASN A 557 -27.84 49.17 26.42
CA ASN A 557 -27.61 48.81 27.82
C ASN A 557 -27.31 47.30 27.96
N ALA A 558 -26.64 46.89 29.04
CA ALA A 558 -26.22 45.49 29.25
C ALA A 558 -27.36 44.46 29.15
N ARG A 559 -28.58 44.82 29.57
CA ARG A 559 -29.76 43.93 29.48
C ARG A 559 -30.26 43.77 28.06
N GLU A 560 -30.22 44.84 27.28
CA GLU A 560 -30.60 44.83 25.87
C GLU A 560 -29.59 44.03 25.05
N LEU A 561 -28.30 44.21 25.29
CA LEU A 561 -27.23 43.40 24.69
C LEU A 561 -27.38 41.91 25.04
N LEU A 562 -27.67 41.59 26.30
CA LEU A 562 -27.91 40.22 26.74
C LEU A 562 -29.15 39.60 26.09
N SER A 563 -30.23 40.39 25.91
CA SER A 563 -31.43 39.96 25.18
C SER A 563 -31.14 39.68 23.70
N ARG A 564 -30.41 40.58 23.02
CA ARG A 564 -30.02 40.40 21.61
C ARG A 564 -29.11 39.19 21.42
N GLY A 565 -28.19 38.96 22.35
CA GLY A 565 -27.35 37.76 22.39
C GLY A 565 -28.19 36.48 22.47
N ARG A 566 -29.16 36.42 23.39
CA ARG A 566 -30.08 35.27 23.52
C ARG A 566 -30.92 35.05 22.27
N GLU A 567 -31.45 36.11 21.67
CA GLU A 567 -32.24 36.02 20.44
C GLU A 567 -31.39 35.51 19.27
N ALA A 568 -30.14 35.95 19.17
CA ALA A 568 -29.19 35.45 18.17
C ALA A 568 -28.84 33.96 18.39
N ILE A 569 -28.67 33.51 19.64
CA ILE A 569 -28.52 32.07 19.96
C ILE A 569 -29.76 31.28 19.54
N GLY A 570 -30.97 31.75 19.88
CA GLY A 570 -32.21 31.08 19.49
C GLY A 570 -32.41 31.01 17.97
N ARG A 571 -31.98 32.05 17.23
CA ARG A 571 -31.95 32.03 15.76
C ARG A 571 -30.90 31.06 15.22
N TYR A 572 -29.74 30.95 15.85
CA TYR A 572 -28.75 29.91 15.52
C TYR A 572 -29.31 28.49 15.74
N GLU A 573 -29.96 28.23 16.88
CA GLU A 573 -30.54 26.91 17.18
C GLU A 573 -31.64 26.49 16.20
N THR A 574 -32.39 27.46 15.67
CA THR A 574 -33.48 27.19 14.72
C THR A 574 -33.03 27.16 13.25
N GLN A 575 -32.01 27.94 12.87
CA GLN A 575 -31.59 28.14 11.47
C GLN A 575 -30.23 27.52 11.13
N GLY A 576 -29.44 27.12 12.12
CA GLY A 576 -28.08 26.57 11.95
C GLY A 576 -27.03 27.55 11.43
N SER A 577 -27.33 28.85 11.38
CA SER A 577 -26.45 29.87 10.78
C SER A 577 -25.30 30.25 11.72
N THR A 578 -24.07 29.91 11.33
CA THR A 578 -22.86 30.25 12.11
C THR A 578 -22.60 31.76 12.23
N ARG A 579 -23.27 32.57 11.40
CA ARG A 579 -23.22 34.05 11.46
C ARG A 579 -24.00 34.61 12.65
N GLU A 580 -25.16 34.03 12.96
CA GLU A 580 -25.95 34.44 14.12
C GLU A 580 -25.21 34.10 15.43
N LEU A 581 -24.42 33.03 15.41
CA LEU A 581 -23.58 32.64 16.53
C LEU A 581 -22.42 33.62 16.78
N ASP A 582 -21.80 34.16 15.71
CA ASP A 582 -20.79 35.23 15.86
C ASP A 582 -21.40 36.53 16.40
N ALA A 583 -22.57 36.91 15.89
CA ALA A 583 -23.30 38.07 16.39
C ALA A 583 -23.68 37.90 17.86
N ALA A 584 -24.11 36.70 18.27
CA ALA A 584 -24.40 36.38 19.66
C ALA A 584 -23.19 36.58 20.57
N VAL A 585 -22.03 36.03 20.20
CA VAL A 585 -20.79 36.18 20.97
C VAL A 585 -20.41 37.66 21.14
N GLU A 586 -20.53 38.45 20.07
CA GLU A 586 -20.20 39.88 20.11
C GLU A 586 -21.15 40.67 21.04
N TYR A 587 -22.47 40.46 20.92
CA TYR A 587 -23.44 41.10 21.82
C TYR A 587 -23.20 40.72 23.29
N LEU A 588 -22.82 39.47 23.56
CA LEU A 588 -22.62 38.98 24.92
C LEU A 588 -21.31 39.47 25.53
N ARG A 589 -20.24 39.65 24.75
CA ARG A 589 -19.01 40.33 25.21
C ARG A 589 -19.29 41.76 25.64
N GLN A 590 -20.01 42.51 24.80
CA GLN A 590 -20.43 43.88 25.13
C GLN A 590 -21.36 43.93 26.36
N ALA A 591 -22.20 42.90 26.56
CA ALA A 591 -23.06 42.81 27.74
C ALA A 591 -22.25 42.64 29.04
N VAL A 592 -21.17 41.86 29.03
CA VAL A 592 -20.27 41.67 30.18
C VAL A 592 -19.57 42.98 30.54
N GLU A 593 -19.09 43.72 29.54
CA GLU A 593 -18.43 45.02 29.73
C GLU A 593 -19.39 46.11 30.23
N ALA A 594 -20.61 46.16 29.69
CA ALA A 594 -21.62 47.14 30.05
C ALA A 594 -22.31 46.87 31.41
N ALA A 595 -22.10 45.70 32.02
CA ALA A 595 -22.76 45.28 33.25
C ALA A 595 -22.35 46.15 34.46
N ARG A 596 -23.35 46.64 35.21
CA ARG A 596 -23.14 47.55 36.37
C ARG A 596 -23.17 46.84 37.72
N SER A 597 -23.66 45.60 37.78
CA SER A 597 -23.76 44.79 39.00
C SER A 597 -23.06 43.44 38.82
N GLY A 598 -22.56 42.86 39.91
CA GLY A 598 -21.93 41.52 39.89
C GLY A 598 -22.88 40.42 39.41
N LYS A 599 -24.19 40.54 39.70
CA LYS A 599 -25.22 39.59 39.24
C LYS A 599 -25.49 39.68 37.75
N GLU A 600 -25.56 40.90 37.18
CA GLU A 600 -25.71 41.09 35.73
C GLU A 600 -24.46 40.63 34.98
N ARG A 601 -23.27 40.89 35.52
CA ARG A 601 -22.01 40.44 34.93
C ARG A 601 -21.91 38.91 34.93
N ALA A 602 -22.26 38.25 36.03
CA ALA A 602 -22.30 36.80 36.12
C ALA A 602 -23.27 36.18 35.09
N SER A 603 -24.49 36.72 34.99
CA SER A 603 -25.47 36.22 34.01
C SER A 603 -25.01 36.45 32.57
N ALA A 604 -24.37 37.58 32.25
CA ALA A 604 -23.84 37.83 30.91
C ALA A 604 -22.67 36.91 30.57
N ALA A 605 -21.80 36.65 31.55
CA ALA A 605 -20.64 35.79 31.37
C ALA A 605 -21.00 34.31 31.19
N GLU A 606 -22.04 33.82 31.89
CA GLU A 606 -22.57 32.47 31.68
C GLU A 606 -23.13 32.28 30.27
N GLU A 607 -23.90 33.26 29.75
CA GLU A 607 -24.43 33.20 28.39
C GLU A 607 -23.31 33.30 27.34
N LEU A 608 -22.32 34.18 27.58
CA LEU A 608 -21.14 34.31 26.73
C LEU A 608 -20.37 32.98 26.64
N ALA A 609 -20.10 32.35 27.78
CA ALA A 609 -19.39 31.07 27.81
C ALA A 609 -20.18 29.96 27.10
N ASN A 610 -21.51 29.94 27.22
CA ASN A 610 -22.36 28.99 26.49
C ASN A 610 -22.35 29.23 24.96
N ALA A 611 -22.35 30.50 24.52
CA ALA A 611 -22.24 30.87 23.12
C ALA A 611 -20.87 30.47 22.53
N LEU A 612 -19.79 30.71 23.27
CA LEU A 612 -18.43 30.32 22.89
C LEU A 612 -18.26 28.80 22.81
N LEU A 613 -18.80 28.05 23.77
CA LEU A 613 -18.88 26.59 23.70
C LEU A 613 -19.62 26.10 22.45
N SER A 614 -20.74 26.75 22.12
CA SER A 614 -21.52 26.42 20.93
C SER A 614 -20.74 26.73 19.64
N ARG A 615 -19.99 27.83 19.61
CA ARG A 615 -19.12 28.20 18.48
C ARG A 615 -17.95 27.25 18.31
N TRP A 616 -17.35 26.83 19.42
CA TRP A 616 -16.31 25.80 19.42
C TRP A 616 -16.81 24.48 18.84
N ARG A 617 -18.00 24.00 19.24
CA ARG A 617 -18.58 22.75 18.70
C ARG A 617 -18.73 22.77 17.18
N VAL A 618 -18.91 23.95 16.58
CA VAL A 618 -19.06 24.10 15.13
C VAL A 618 -17.71 24.27 14.41
N ARG A 619 -16.76 25.02 14.99
CA ARG A 619 -15.53 25.44 14.29
C ARG A 619 -14.25 24.78 14.79
N GLY A 620 -14.24 24.25 16.01
CA GLY A 620 -13.06 23.67 16.65
C GLY A 620 -11.93 24.67 16.98
N VAL A 621 -12.23 25.97 17.03
CA VAL A 621 -11.22 27.02 17.30
C VAL A 621 -10.86 27.01 18.79
N GLY A 622 -9.61 26.67 19.12
CA GLY A 622 -9.18 26.49 20.51
C GLY A 622 -9.44 27.70 21.41
N GLU A 623 -9.27 28.93 20.89
CA GLU A 623 -9.46 30.17 21.65
C GLU A 623 -10.86 30.28 22.29
N ASP A 624 -11.89 29.74 21.64
CA ASP A 624 -13.27 29.77 22.16
C ASP A 624 -13.40 28.99 23.49
N LEU A 625 -12.65 27.89 23.67
CA LEU A 625 -12.67 27.14 24.94
C LEU A 625 -11.95 27.89 26.06
N ARG A 626 -10.86 28.60 25.73
CA ARG A 626 -10.11 29.42 26.69
C ARG A 626 -10.96 30.62 27.13
N ASP A 627 -11.52 31.35 26.17
CA ASP A 627 -12.39 32.49 26.44
C ASP A 627 -13.64 32.06 27.25
N ALA A 628 -14.20 30.89 26.97
CA ALA A 628 -15.33 30.34 27.74
C ALA A 628 -14.93 30.02 29.19
N TRP A 629 -13.74 29.44 29.41
CA TRP A 629 -13.19 29.19 30.74
C TRP A 629 -13.04 30.47 31.56
N GLU A 630 -12.42 31.49 30.96
CA GLU A 630 -12.15 32.77 31.61
C GLU A 630 -13.44 33.52 31.96
N ALA A 631 -14.44 33.48 31.07
CA ALA A 631 -15.74 34.12 31.30
C ALA A 631 -16.43 33.62 32.59
N VAL A 632 -16.38 32.32 32.89
CA VAL A 632 -16.99 31.74 34.11
C VAL A 632 -16.00 31.52 35.27
N GLY A 633 -14.72 31.87 35.09
CA GLY A 633 -13.66 31.67 36.08
C GLY A 633 -13.74 32.60 37.29
N ASP A 634 -14.08 33.87 37.06
CA ASP A 634 -14.02 34.94 38.08
C ASP A 634 -15.40 35.27 38.72
N GLY A 635 -16.44 34.51 38.39
CA GLY A 635 -17.84 34.74 38.79
C GLY A 635 -18.29 34.00 40.07
N PRO A 636 -19.49 34.31 40.59
CA PRO A 636 -20.10 33.54 41.67
C PRO A 636 -20.32 32.07 41.25
N VAL A 637 -20.15 31.14 42.20
CA VAL A 637 -20.31 29.71 41.97
C VAL A 637 -21.81 29.37 41.88
N THR A 638 -22.36 29.45 40.66
CA THR A 638 -23.72 28.99 40.34
C THR A 638 -23.69 27.58 39.75
N GLY A 639 -24.79 26.83 39.86
CA GLY A 639 -24.89 25.51 39.23
C GLY A 639 -24.69 25.55 37.71
N ARG A 640 -25.12 26.62 37.04
CA ARG A 640 -24.92 26.82 35.59
C ARG A 640 -23.45 27.11 35.25
N ALA A 641 -22.77 27.95 36.03
CA ALA A 641 -21.35 28.22 35.87
C ALA A 641 -20.50 26.96 36.10
N CYS A 642 -20.81 26.16 37.14
CA CYS A 642 -20.15 24.88 37.38
C CYS A 642 -20.33 23.88 36.24
N LEU A 643 -21.55 23.78 35.67
CA LEU A 643 -21.81 22.91 34.53
C LEU A 643 -20.98 23.31 33.30
N ILE A 644 -20.98 24.60 32.96
CA ILE A 644 -20.22 25.15 31.83
C ILE A 644 -18.72 24.93 32.05
N ARG A 645 -18.19 25.33 33.21
CA ARG A 645 -16.76 25.20 33.53
C ARG A 645 -16.31 23.75 33.51
N GLY A 646 -17.08 22.84 34.12
CA GLY A 646 -16.78 21.42 34.11
C GLY A 646 -16.79 20.82 32.70
N THR A 647 -17.73 21.25 31.85
CA THR A 647 -17.80 20.84 30.44
C THR A 647 -16.62 21.38 29.62
N VAL A 648 -16.25 22.66 29.81
CA VAL A 648 -15.08 23.28 29.15
C VAL A 648 -13.81 22.53 29.55
N CYS A 649 -13.61 22.25 30.84
CA CYS A 649 -12.44 21.53 31.34
C CYS A 649 -12.33 20.12 30.75
N TRP A 650 -13.46 19.40 30.65
CA TRP A 650 -13.53 18.11 29.98
C TRP A 650 -13.08 18.19 28.51
N LEU A 651 -13.58 19.18 27.77
CA LEU A 651 -13.24 19.37 26.35
C LEU A 651 -11.77 19.80 26.16
N GLN A 652 -11.28 20.73 26.99
CA GLN A 652 -9.87 21.13 27.01
C GLN A 652 -8.94 19.95 27.29
N SER A 653 -9.31 19.08 28.25
CA SER A 653 -8.56 17.86 28.57
C SER A 653 -8.44 16.94 27.35
N ARG A 654 -9.54 16.72 26.62
CA ARG A 654 -9.55 15.89 25.41
C ARG A 654 -8.67 16.45 24.30
N GLU A 655 -8.76 17.75 24.04
CA GLU A 655 -7.93 18.39 23.00
C GLU A 655 -6.46 18.44 23.41
N ALA A 656 -6.16 18.63 24.70
CA ALA A 656 -4.80 18.56 25.24
C ALA A 656 -4.16 17.18 25.02
N SER A 657 -4.92 16.08 25.16
CA SER A 657 -4.43 14.73 24.84
C SER A 657 -4.10 14.55 23.36
N ARG A 658 -4.80 15.25 22.46
CA ARG A 658 -4.66 15.10 21.01
C ARG A 658 -3.56 15.99 20.43
N VAL A 659 -3.51 17.24 20.85
CA VAL A 659 -2.67 18.31 20.27
C VAL A 659 -1.47 18.65 21.17
N GLY A 660 -1.54 18.29 22.46
CA GLY A 660 -0.54 18.67 23.47
C GLY A 660 -0.90 19.96 24.20
N VAL A 661 -0.06 20.33 25.18
CA VAL A 661 -0.32 21.47 26.07
C VAL A 661 -0.27 22.85 25.39
N GLU A 662 0.30 22.92 24.18
CA GLU A 662 0.33 24.13 23.36
C GLU A 662 -1.00 24.38 22.61
N PHE A 663 -2.02 23.53 22.83
CA PHE A 663 -3.36 23.80 22.35
C PHE A 663 -3.85 25.16 22.86
N ALA A 664 -4.25 26.04 21.92
CA ALA A 664 -4.66 27.42 22.22
C ALA A 664 -5.82 27.49 23.23
N GLY A 665 -6.67 26.45 23.31
CA GLY A 665 -7.78 26.42 24.26
C GLY A 665 -7.41 26.14 25.71
N ILE A 666 -6.15 25.81 26.02
CA ILE A 666 -5.68 25.70 27.40
C ILE A 666 -5.39 27.10 27.97
N PRO A 667 -5.83 27.43 29.20
CA PRO A 667 -5.53 28.71 29.84
C PRO A 667 -4.03 28.98 29.93
N ASP A 668 -3.61 30.23 29.71
CA ASP A 668 -2.19 30.59 29.66
C ASP A 668 -1.46 30.30 30.98
N SER A 669 -2.11 30.51 32.13
CA SER A 669 -1.57 30.17 33.44
C SER A 669 -1.27 28.68 33.61
N LEU A 670 -2.14 27.80 33.09
CA LEU A 670 -1.95 26.35 33.14
C LEU A 670 -0.88 25.90 32.13
N ARG A 671 -0.80 26.55 30.96
CA ARG A 671 0.23 26.31 29.95
C ARG A 671 1.62 26.69 30.47
N GLU A 672 1.75 27.86 31.08
CA GLU A 672 2.99 28.34 31.69
C GLU A 672 3.45 27.42 32.82
N TRP A 673 2.54 27.01 33.70
CA TRP A 673 2.84 26.03 34.75
C TRP A 673 3.31 24.69 34.17
N ALA A 674 2.59 24.15 33.18
CA ALA A 674 2.89 22.86 32.57
C ALA A 674 4.25 22.83 31.85
N ARG A 675 4.71 23.95 31.27
CA ARG A 675 6.06 24.05 30.67
C ARG A 675 7.18 23.85 31.70
N GLY A 676 6.90 24.10 32.99
CA GLY A 676 7.86 23.96 34.08
C GLY A 676 7.94 22.56 34.71
N VAL A 677 7.09 21.60 34.29
CA VAL A 677 6.96 20.28 34.93
C VAL A 677 7.24 19.16 33.91
N PRO A 678 8.00 18.10 34.28
CA PRO A 678 8.13 16.90 33.46
C PRO A 678 6.75 16.31 33.13
N ASP A 679 6.53 15.88 31.89
CA ASP A 679 5.21 15.42 31.41
C ASP A 679 4.08 16.45 31.63
N GLY A 680 4.40 17.74 31.41
CA GLY A 680 3.50 18.87 31.62
C GLY A 680 2.13 18.76 30.94
N THR A 681 2.06 18.19 29.73
CA THR A 681 0.78 17.95 29.03
C THR A 681 -0.15 17.06 29.84
N ALA A 682 0.40 15.99 30.41
CA ALA A 682 -0.40 14.98 31.05
C ALA A 682 -0.73 15.38 32.52
N HIS A 683 0.11 16.21 33.15
CA HIS A 683 -0.23 16.95 34.36
C HIS A 683 -1.34 17.99 34.13
N ALA A 684 -1.25 18.79 33.06
CA ALA A 684 -2.30 19.74 32.70
C ALA A 684 -3.64 19.02 32.45
N GLN A 685 -3.59 17.89 31.74
CA GLN A 685 -4.76 17.04 31.52
C GLN A 685 -5.36 16.54 32.84
N ALA A 686 -4.53 16.07 33.78
CA ALA A 686 -4.97 15.61 35.10
C ALA A 686 -5.68 16.73 35.89
N VAL A 687 -5.11 17.94 35.89
CA VAL A 687 -5.73 19.12 36.52
C VAL A 687 -7.09 19.44 35.90
N LEU A 688 -7.18 19.46 34.57
CA LEU A 688 -8.44 19.73 33.86
C LEU A 688 -9.51 18.65 34.15
N LEU A 689 -9.12 17.37 34.22
CA LEU A 689 -10.03 16.28 34.58
C LEU A 689 -10.51 16.38 36.03
N TYR A 690 -9.62 16.75 36.95
CA TYR A 690 -9.98 16.96 38.35
C TYR A 690 -10.99 18.10 38.51
N LEU A 691 -10.75 19.23 37.84
CA LEU A 691 -11.66 20.38 37.86
C LEU A 691 -13.01 20.04 37.23
N ALA A 692 -13.02 19.28 36.13
CA ALA A 692 -14.24 18.75 35.52
C ALA A 692 -15.03 17.86 36.51
N ASP A 693 -14.38 16.87 37.12
CA ASP A 693 -15.04 15.95 38.06
C ASP A 693 -15.61 16.70 39.27
N ARG A 694 -14.84 17.63 39.85
CA ARG A 694 -15.28 18.45 40.99
C ARG A 694 -16.51 19.28 40.64
N ASP A 695 -16.44 20.07 39.57
CA ASP A 695 -17.50 21.04 39.25
C ASP A 695 -18.78 20.34 38.79
N LEU A 696 -18.68 19.27 38.01
CA LEU A 696 -19.86 18.51 37.61
C LEU A 696 -20.46 17.72 38.78
N THR A 697 -19.64 17.25 39.74
CA THR A 697 -20.14 16.61 40.97
C THR A 697 -20.94 17.60 41.82
N LEU A 698 -20.48 18.84 41.94
CA LEU A 698 -21.24 19.90 42.63
C LEU A 698 -22.61 20.16 41.97
N VAL A 699 -22.70 20.08 40.64
CA VAL A 699 -23.99 20.20 39.93
C VAL A 699 -24.87 18.98 40.21
N LEU A 700 -24.30 17.78 40.23
CA LEU A 700 -25.05 16.54 40.47
C LEU A 700 -25.66 16.49 41.88
N ASP A 701 -24.92 16.98 42.88
CA ASP A 701 -25.29 17.02 44.30
C ASP A 701 -26.23 18.19 44.65
N ASP A 702 -26.53 19.08 43.70
CA ASP A 702 -27.47 20.18 43.90
C ASP A 702 -28.87 19.65 44.24
N ALA A 703 -29.37 20.06 45.41
CA ALA A 703 -30.67 19.64 45.94
C ALA A 703 -31.85 20.42 45.31
N GLU A 704 -31.58 21.41 44.45
CA GLU A 704 -32.61 22.17 43.77
C GLU A 704 -33.44 21.28 42.82
N THR A 705 -34.76 21.45 42.85
CA THR A 705 -35.73 20.63 42.10
C THR A 705 -36.46 21.39 40.98
N THR A 706 -35.97 22.59 40.63
CA THR A 706 -36.52 23.35 39.50
C THR A 706 -36.27 22.60 38.18
N PRO A 707 -37.14 22.72 37.16
CA PRO A 707 -36.96 22.00 35.89
C PRO A 707 -35.59 22.25 35.23
N ASP A 708 -35.11 23.49 35.34
CA ASP A 708 -33.79 23.92 34.85
C ASP A 708 -32.63 23.30 35.66
N ALA A 709 -32.78 23.17 36.99
CA ALA A 709 -31.81 22.44 37.82
C ALA A 709 -31.78 20.93 37.52
N LEU A 710 -32.94 20.32 37.28
CA LEU A 710 -33.03 18.91 36.89
C LEU A 710 -32.36 18.65 35.53
N ASP A 711 -32.53 19.56 34.56
CA ASP A 711 -31.87 19.43 33.25
C ASP A 711 -30.35 19.59 33.35
N ARG A 712 -29.87 20.54 34.17
CA ARG A 712 -28.43 20.64 34.49
C ARG A 712 -27.88 19.37 35.13
N ARG A 713 -28.60 18.79 36.10
CA ARG A 713 -28.19 17.52 36.76
C ARG A 713 -28.13 16.36 35.78
N ARG A 714 -29.08 16.31 34.85
CA ARG A 714 -29.09 15.33 33.75
C ARG A 714 -27.83 15.44 32.89
N ILE A 715 -27.50 16.64 32.40
CA ILE A 715 -26.32 16.90 31.56
C ILE A 715 -25.01 16.67 32.35
N ALA A 716 -24.98 17.05 33.63
CA ALA A 716 -23.83 16.82 34.51
C ALA A 716 -23.56 15.33 34.74
N ALA A 717 -24.60 14.54 35.03
CA ALA A 717 -24.49 13.09 35.21
C ALA A 717 -23.91 12.40 33.96
N GLU A 718 -24.40 12.77 32.78
CA GLU A 718 -23.92 12.24 31.50
C GLU A 718 -22.46 12.61 31.23
N THR A 719 -22.09 13.87 31.46
CA THR A 719 -20.71 14.34 31.26
C THR A 719 -19.75 13.69 32.28
N LEU A 720 -20.18 13.51 33.53
CA LEU A 720 -19.40 12.87 34.60
C LEU A 720 -19.00 11.44 34.28
N VAL A 721 -19.87 10.68 33.61
CA VAL A 721 -19.53 9.31 33.16
C VAL A 721 -18.26 9.32 32.33
N HIS A 722 -18.17 10.22 31.36
CA HIS A 722 -17.02 10.32 30.47
C HIS A 722 -15.77 10.85 31.19
N VAL A 723 -15.93 11.87 32.04
CA VAL A 723 -14.84 12.43 32.83
C VAL A 723 -14.24 11.39 33.76
N ARG A 724 -15.06 10.67 34.53
CA ARG A 724 -14.60 9.66 35.50
C ARG A 724 -13.97 8.45 34.82
N ARG A 725 -14.46 8.04 33.64
CA ARG A 725 -13.81 7.01 32.81
C ARG A 725 -12.44 7.47 32.30
N ALA A 726 -12.29 8.73 31.90
CA ALA A 726 -11.00 9.28 31.49
C ALA A 726 -10.03 9.44 32.66
N VAL A 727 -10.52 9.84 33.83
CA VAL A 727 -9.75 9.87 35.09
C VAL A 727 -9.23 8.47 35.43
N ALA A 728 -10.07 7.43 35.33
CA ALA A 728 -9.66 6.06 35.60
C ALA A 728 -8.44 5.64 34.75
N ARG A 729 -8.40 6.07 33.48
CA ARG A 729 -7.34 5.75 32.53
C ARG A 729 -6.11 6.68 32.64
N SER A 730 -6.16 7.73 33.45
CA SER A 730 -5.05 8.65 33.66
C SER A 730 -4.08 8.10 34.70
N THR A 731 -2.79 8.04 34.37
CA THR A 731 -1.71 7.53 35.24
C THR A 731 -1.12 8.58 36.18
N LEU A 732 -1.46 9.87 36.01
CA LEU A 732 -0.71 11.01 36.57
C LEU A 732 -1.41 11.81 37.68
N LEU A 733 -2.65 11.46 38.05
CA LEU A 733 -3.30 12.01 39.27
C LEU A 733 -2.67 11.46 40.57
N THR A 734 -1.38 11.14 40.54
CA THR A 734 -0.72 10.21 41.48
C THR A 734 0.28 10.92 42.42
N GLU A 735 0.65 12.18 42.20
CA GLU A 735 1.72 12.83 42.98
C GLU A 735 1.32 14.13 43.73
N GLY A 736 0.03 14.47 43.77
CA GLY A 736 -0.45 15.72 44.36
C GLY A 736 -1.28 15.56 45.63
N GLN A 737 -0.63 15.71 46.79
CA GLN A 737 -1.14 16.11 48.11
C GLN A 737 -1.60 15.05 49.14
N GLU A 738 -0.95 15.19 50.30
CA GLU A 738 -1.16 14.65 51.66
C GLU A 738 -0.64 13.25 52.01
N ALA A 739 0.57 13.29 52.58
CA ALA A 739 1.38 12.22 53.15
C ALA A 739 0.78 11.54 54.42
N SER A 740 -0.51 11.18 54.42
CA SER A 740 -1.11 10.41 55.52
C SER A 740 -2.08 9.30 55.11
N VAL A 741 -2.38 9.12 53.82
CA VAL A 741 -3.23 8.03 53.33
C VAL A 741 -2.41 7.17 52.37
N PRO A 742 -2.34 5.84 52.53
CA PRO A 742 -1.65 4.99 51.58
C PRO A 742 -2.25 5.20 50.18
N VAL A 743 -1.42 5.59 49.21
CA VAL A 743 -1.84 5.74 47.81
C VAL A 743 -2.43 4.40 47.37
N PRO A 744 -3.70 4.34 46.98
CA PRO A 744 -4.31 3.07 46.58
C PRO A 744 -3.59 2.52 45.36
N ASP A 745 -3.44 1.19 45.32
CA ASP A 745 -2.93 0.43 44.18
C ASP A 745 -3.54 0.96 42.86
N PRO A 746 -2.75 1.23 41.79
CA PRO A 746 -3.26 1.66 40.49
C PRO A 746 -4.50 0.89 40.02
N GLU A 747 -4.55 -0.43 40.28
CA GLU A 747 -5.72 -1.27 39.99
C GLU A 747 -6.97 -0.82 40.79
N GLN A 748 -6.82 -0.63 42.10
CA GLN A 748 -7.93 -0.20 42.98
C GLN A 748 -8.46 1.17 42.59
N ARG A 749 -7.59 2.09 42.16
CA ARG A 749 -8.00 3.42 41.69
C ARG A 749 -8.77 3.36 40.37
N TYR A 750 -8.26 2.59 39.40
CA TYR A 750 -8.95 2.37 38.11
C TYR A 750 -10.37 1.87 38.35
N LEU A 751 -10.51 0.82 39.16
CA LEU A 751 -11.81 0.26 39.51
C LEU A 751 -12.67 1.26 40.30
N ALA A 752 -12.12 2.01 41.26
CA ALA A 752 -12.88 3.00 42.03
C ALA A 752 -13.49 4.08 41.13
N HIS A 753 -12.74 4.62 40.17
CA HIS A 753 -13.24 5.62 39.24
C HIS A 753 -14.25 5.05 38.24
N LEU A 754 -14.09 3.81 37.78
CA LEU A 754 -15.13 3.13 36.99
C LEU A 754 -16.43 2.94 37.77
N HIS A 755 -16.35 2.54 39.05
CA HIS A 755 -17.55 2.43 39.89
C HIS A 755 -18.23 3.79 40.12
N ARG A 756 -17.45 4.87 40.33
CA ARG A 756 -18.03 6.24 40.39
C ARG A 756 -18.66 6.68 39.06
N ALA A 757 -18.16 6.20 37.92
CA ALA A 757 -18.80 6.43 36.62
C ALA A 757 -20.12 5.64 36.52
N ILE A 758 -20.15 4.39 36.99
CA ILE A 758 -21.35 3.56 37.07
C ILE A 758 -22.42 4.22 37.95
N GLU A 759 -22.03 4.80 39.08
CA GLU A 759 -22.92 5.58 39.96
C GLU A 759 -23.52 6.79 39.23
N ALA A 760 -22.71 7.58 38.53
CA ALA A 760 -23.18 8.73 37.75
C ALA A 760 -24.17 8.31 36.64
N ALA A 761 -23.87 7.22 35.91
CA ALA A 761 -24.79 6.64 34.95
C ALA A 761 -26.09 6.15 35.62
N GLY A 762 -25.99 5.60 36.84
CA GLY A 762 -27.13 5.20 37.67
C GLY A 762 -28.05 6.36 38.03
N THR A 763 -27.49 7.53 38.35
CA THR A 763 -28.28 8.75 38.60
C THR A 763 -28.99 9.22 37.33
N ARG A 764 -28.37 9.10 36.15
CA ARG A 764 -28.97 9.48 34.86
C ARG A 764 -30.23 8.67 34.50
N ILE A 765 -30.34 7.43 34.97
CA ILE A 765 -31.52 6.55 34.75
C ILE A 765 -32.79 7.13 35.41
N GLN A 766 -32.65 7.98 36.42
CA GLN A 766 -33.80 8.60 37.10
C GLN A 766 -34.48 9.71 36.26
N PHE A 767 -33.90 10.07 35.11
CA PHE A 767 -34.39 11.11 34.21
C PHE A 767 -35.01 10.49 32.93
N PRO A 768 -35.82 11.25 32.15
CA PRO A 768 -36.42 10.76 30.91
C PRO A 768 -35.39 10.16 29.92
N GLU A 769 -35.85 9.22 29.09
CA GLU A 769 -35.04 8.45 28.13
C GLU A 769 -33.88 7.68 28.81
N PRO A 770 -34.18 6.70 29.68
CA PRO A 770 -33.17 5.96 30.43
C PRO A 770 -32.36 4.97 29.58
N GLU A 771 -32.77 4.69 28.34
CA GLU A 771 -32.18 3.68 27.46
C GLU A 771 -30.69 3.95 27.21
N GLY A 772 -30.34 5.20 26.86
CA GLY A 772 -28.94 5.61 26.71
C GLY A 772 -28.13 5.53 28.02
N ALA A 773 -28.79 5.76 29.16
CA ALA A 773 -28.15 5.66 30.48
C ALA A 773 -27.86 4.20 30.85
N HIS A 774 -28.78 3.28 30.55
CA HIS A 774 -28.56 1.84 30.69
C HIS A 774 -27.47 1.34 29.73
N ALA A 775 -27.44 1.83 28.48
CA ALA A 775 -26.37 1.49 27.53
C ALA A 775 -24.98 1.90 28.07
N LEU A 776 -24.86 3.13 28.57
CA LEU A 776 -23.62 3.63 29.18
C LEU A 776 -23.23 2.84 30.42
N ARG A 777 -24.17 2.56 31.34
CA ARG A 777 -23.89 1.82 32.56
C ARG A 777 -23.48 0.37 32.27
N GLY A 778 -24.16 -0.27 31.33
CA GLY A 778 -23.83 -1.63 30.88
C GLY A 778 -22.44 -1.70 30.24
N ALA A 779 -22.06 -0.73 29.42
CA ALA A 779 -20.72 -0.66 28.84
C ALA A 779 -19.62 -0.49 29.90
N LEU A 780 -19.86 0.28 30.96
CA LEU A 780 -18.94 0.41 32.09
C LEU A 780 -18.80 -0.89 32.89
N TRP A 781 -19.90 -1.61 33.12
CA TRP A 781 -19.86 -2.93 33.75
C TRP A 781 -19.07 -3.93 32.91
N PHE A 782 -19.19 -3.88 31.58
CA PHE A 782 -18.40 -4.71 30.68
C PHE A 782 -16.90 -4.39 30.77
N GLU A 783 -16.51 -3.12 30.90
CA GLU A 783 -15.10 -2.75 31.14
C GLU A 783 -14.56 -3.29 32.47
N VAL A 784 -15.39 -3.28 33.53
CA VAL A 784 -15.03 -3.90 34.81
C VAL A 784 -14.88 -5.42 34.64
N ALA A 785 -15.75 -6.06 33.86
CA ALA A 785 -15.67 -7.49 33.57
C ALA A 785 -14.39 -7.86 32.82
N GLN A 786 -14.03 -7.11 31.78
CA GLN A 786 -12.78 -7.30 31.04
C GLN A 786 -11.55 -7.13 31.94
N HIS A 787 -11.58 -6.14 32.83
CA HIS A 787 -10.49 -5.93 33.79
C HIS A 787 -10.30 -7.14 34.70
N TYR A 788 -11.38 -7.66 35.30
CA TYR A 788 -11.30 -8.88 36.11
C TYR A 788 -10.95 -10.14 35.30
N ALA A 789 -11.25 -10.17 34.00
CA ALA A 789 -10.83 -11.25 33.11
C ALA A 789 -9.34 -11.18 32.71
N GLY A 790 -8.60 -10.16 33.16
CA GLY A 790 -7.18 -9.97 32.84
C GLY A 790 -6.94 -9.26 31.49
N SER A 791 -7.97 -8.68 30.89
CA SER A 791 -7.92 -7.93 29.63
C SER A 791 -7.99 -6.40 29.82
N GLY A 792 -7.87 -5.93 31.07
CA GLY A 792 -7.92 -4.50 31.41
C GLY A 792 -6.59 -3.76 31.19
N PRO A 793 -6.61 -2.40 31.24
CA PRO A 793 -5.42 -1.57 31.04
C PRO A 793 -4.38 -1.67 32.18
N ALA A 794 -4.77 -2.18 33.35
CA ALA A 794 -3.85 -2.49 34.44
C ALA A 794 -3.66 -4.01 34.53
N THR A 795 -2.40 -4.46 34.63
CA THR A 795 -2.05 -5.89 34.73
C THR A 795 -2.55 -6.46 36.05
N ALA A 796 -3.75 -7.05 36.04
CA ALA A 796 -4.36 -7.69 37.19
C ALA A 796 -4.27 -9.23 37.07
N ARG A 797 -4.19 -9.93 38.20
CA ARG A 797 -4.42 -11.38 38.21
C ARG A 797 -5.89 -11.62 37.86
N PRO A 798 -6.21 -12.56 36.93
CA PRO A 798 -7.59 -12.80 36.56
C PRO A 798 -8.41 -13.32 37.75
N HIS A 799 -9.59 -12.74 37.95
CA HIS A 799 -10.56 -13.07 38.98
C HIS A 799 -11.88 -13.52 38.32
N PRO A 800 -12.00 -14.79 37.90
CA PRO A 800 -13.09 -15.25 37.04
C PRO A 800 -14.48 -15.02 37.65
N GLU A 801 -14.66 -15.27 38.95
CA GLU A 801 -15.95 -15.06 39.63
C GLU A 801 -16.41 -13.60 39.60
N ARG A 802 -15.48 -12.65 39.76
CA ARG A 802 -15.77 -11.20 39.70
C ARG A 802 -16.00 -10.74 38.27
N ALA A 803 -15.28 -11.31 37.31
CA ALA A 803 -15.49 -11.07 35.89
C ALA A 803 -16.90 -11.49 35.48
N SER A 804 -17.35 -12.67 35.92
CA SER A 804 -18.70 -13.16 35.63
C SER A 804 -19.79 -12.27 36.24
N LEU A 805 -19.67 -11.89 37.51
CA LEU A 805 -20.66 -11.02 38.16
C LEU A 805 -20.79 -9.65 37.46
N ALA A 806 -19.66 -9.06 37.05
CA ALA A 806 -19.66 -7.80 36.31
C ALA A 806 -20.25 -7.95 34.91
N ALA A 807 -19.97 -9.07 34.22
CA ALA A 807 -20.54 -9.38 32.92
C ALA A 807 -22.06 -9.62 32.99
N GLU A 808 -22.58 -10.26 34.03
CA GLU A 808 -24.03 -10.42 34.25
C GLU A 808 -24.72 -9.04 34.37
N ARG A 809 -24.17 -8.14 35.19
CA ARG A 809 -24.69 -6.77 35.33
C ARG A 809 -24.64 -5.99 34.02
N ALA A 810 -23.57 -6.16 33.24
CA ALA A 810 -23.46 -5.56 31.92
C ALA A 810 -24.58 -6.03 31.00
N VAL A 811 -24.80 -7.35 30.93
CA VAL A 811 -25.88 -7.94 30.10
C VAL A 811 -27.26 -7.45 30.55
N GLU A 812 -27.54 -7.41 31.85
CA GLU A 812 -28.83 -6.92 32.36
C GLU A 812 -29.13 -5.48 31.90
N ASP A 813 -28.17 -4.57 32.08
CA ASP A 813 -28.33 -3.17 31.67
C ASP A 813 -28.44 -3.01 30.14
N LEU A 814 -27.58 -3.69 29.40
CA LEU A 814 -27.57 -3.59 27.93
C LEU A 814 -28.88 -4.12 27.32
N LEU A 815 -29.45 -5.20 27.86
CA LEU A 815 -30.74 -5.73 27.41
C LEU A 815 -31.92 -4.79 27.73
N VAL A 816 -31.86 -4.03 28.83
CA VAL A 816 -32.86 -2.99 29.11
C VAL A 816 -32.76 -1.87 28.08
N ALA A 817 -31.54 -1.46 27.72
CA ALA A 817 -31.30 -0.39 26.75
C ALA A 817 -31.87 -0.69 25.35
N VAL A 818 -31.78 -1.94 24.88
CA VAL A 818 -32.26 -2.35 23.54
C VAL A 818 -33.66 -2.96 23.55
N ARG A 819 -34.40 -2.82 24.66
CA ARG A 819 -35.76 -3.38 24.78
C ARG A 819 -36.77 -2.70 23.86
N ASP A 820 -36.66 -1.37 23.70
CA ASP A 820 -37.44 -0.61 22.73
C ASP A 820 -36.60 -0.32 21.49
N GLU A 821 -37.02 -0.89 20.37
CA GLU A 821 -36.31 -0.81 19.10
C GLU A 821 -36.34 0.57 18.44
N THR A 822 -37.21 1.47 18.91
CA THR A 822 -37.47 2.79 18.29
C THR A 822 -36.70 3.94 18.94
N VAL A 823 -36.17 3.74 20.15
CA VAL A 823 -35.56 4.82 20.95
C VAL A 823 -34.10 5.07 20.57
N LEU A 824 -33.31 4.01 20.39
CA LEU A 824 -31.88 4.11 20.08
C LEU A 824 -31.61 3.97 18.56
N PRO A 825 -30.65 4.74 17.99
CA PRO A 825 -30.22 4.57 16.61
C PRO A 825 -29.72 3.16 16.31
N SER A 826 -29.97 2.64 15.10
CA SER A 826 -29.60 1.27 14.71
C SER A 826 -28.11 0.96 14.89
N ALA A 827 -27.23 1.91 14.57
CA ALA A 827 -25.78 1.76 14.78
C ALA A 827 -25.39 1.60 16.26
N GLU A 828 -26.09 2.28 17.17
CA GLU A 828 -25.87 2.16 18.61
C GLU A 828 -26.40 0.83 19.15
N ARG A 829 -27.60 0.43 18.71
CA ARG A 829 -28.16 -0.90 19.00
C ARG A 829 -27.21 -2.02 18.57
N CYS A 830 -26.62 -1.92 17.39
CA CYS A 830 -25.65 -2.89 16.88
C CYS A 830 -24.46 -3.04 17.83
N ARG A 831 -23.86 -1.92 18.27
CA ARG A 831 -22.73 -1.93 19.22
C ARG A 831 -23.12 -2.51 20.58
N ILE A 832 -24.33 -2.21 21.06
CA ILE A 832 -24.84 -2.78 22.31
C ILE A 832 -24.94 -4.30 22.20
N TRP A 833 -25.52 -4.82 21.11
CA TRP A 833 -25.64 -6.26 20.90
C TRP A 833 -24.28 -6.97 20.77
N LEU A 834 -23.29 -6.36 20.11
CA LEU A 834 -21.92 -6.88 20.10
C LEU A 834 -21.29 -6.89 21.51
N THR A 835 -21.61 -5.88 22.34
CA THR A 835 -21.14 -5.81 23.73
C THR A 835 -21.82 -6.87 24.61
N VAL A 836 -23.11 -7.17 24.37
CA VAL A 836 -23.82 -8.29 25.01
C VAL A 836 -23.16 -9.61 24.65
N ALA A 837 -22.87 -9.84 23.36
CA ALA A 837 -22.17 -11.02 22.90
C ALA A 837 -20.82 -11.17 23.64
N ALA A 838 -19.99 -10.13 23.63
CA ALA A 838 -18.69 -10.16 24.30
C ALA A 838 -18.78 -10.36 25.82
N SER A 839 -19.79 -9.78 26.48
CA SER A 839 -20.02 -9.97 27.92
C SER A 839 -20.38 -11.43 28.24
N VAL A 840 -21.20 -12.05 27.40
CA VAL A 840 -21.58 -13.47 27.54
C VAL A 840 -20.37 -14.40 27.35
N GLU A 841 -19.38 -14.02 26.53
CA GLU A 841 -18.14 -14.81 26.38
C GLU A 841 -17.35 -14.90 27.69
N ILE A 842 -17.33 -13.82 28.47
CA ILE A 842 -16.64 -13.76 29.77
C ILE A 842 -17.27 -14.71 30.79
N LEU A 843 -18.55 -15.10 30.62
CA LEU A 843 -19.29 -15.97 31.54
C LEU A 843 -18.87 -17.48 31.51
N GLN A 844 -17.83 -17.90 30.78
CA GLN A 844 -17.40 -19.31 30.63
C GLN A 844 -16.92 -19.99 31.95
N PRO A 845 -17.08 -21.33 32.13
CA PRO A 845 -17.30 -22.34 31.08
C PRO A 845 -18.73 -22.93 31.04
N PRO A 846 -19.26 -23.29 29.86
CA PRO A 846 -20.64 -23.68 29.67
C PRO A 846 -20.93 -25.11 30.13
N ARG A 847 -22.04 -25.26 30.87
CA ARG A 847 -22.90 -26.45 30.75
C ARG A 847 -23.47 -26.48 29.32
N GLU A 848 -23.59 -27.66 28.74
CA GLU A 848 -23.80 -27.91 27.30
C GLU A 848 -25.00 -27.17 26.67
N ASP A 849 -26.04 -26.79 27.44
CA ASP A 849 -27.32 -26.20 26.97
C ASP A 849 -27.74 -24.86 27.65
N GLY A 850 -26.79 -24.07 28.17
CA GLY A 850 -27.06 -22.84 28.94
C GLY A 850 -27.85 -21.73 28.22
N ARG A 851 -28.59 -20.92 29.00
CA ARG A 851 -29.35 -19.73 28.55
C ARG A 851 -28.43 -18.68 27.92
N GLU A 852 -27.23 -18.58 28.46
CA GLU A 852 -26.16 -17.65 28.10
C GLU A 852 -25.76 -17.87 26.63
N ARG A 853 -25.56 -19.11 26.20
CA ARG A 853 -25.19 -19.42 24.81
C ARG A 853 -26.29 -19.07 23.80
N ARG A 854 -27.57 -19.26 24.16
CA ARG A 854 -28.69 -18.81 23.31
C ARG A 854 -28.73 -17.28 23.19
N LEU A 855 -28.39 -16.59 24.29
CA LEU A 855 -28.30 -15.14 24.30
C LEU A 855 -27.15 -14.62 23.41
N MET A 856 -25.98 -15.25 23.44
CA MET A 856 -24.86 -14.91 22.54
C MET A 856 -25.28 -14.95 21.06
N MET A 857 -25.94 -16.04 20.64
CA MET A 857 -26.43 -16.20 19.28
C MET A 857 -27.45 -15.13 18.90
N SER A 858 -28.46 -14.96 19.75
CA SER A 858 -29.47 -13.93 19.55
C SER A 858 -28.83 -12.54 19.48
N ALA A 859 -27.82 -12.26 20.29
CA ALA A 859 -27.13 -10.98 20.28
C ALA A 859 -26.42 -10.72 18.95
N VAL A 860 -25.66 -11.70 18.43
CA VAL A 860 -24.99 -11.55 17.13
C VAL A 860 -26.01 -11.38 15.98
N GLU A 861 -27.11 -12.13 16.00
CA GLU A 861 -28.18 -12.00 14.99
C GLU A 861 -28.86 -10.62 15.05
N GLN A 862 -29.13 -10.12 16.25
CA GLN A 862 -29.70 -8.79 16.45
C GLN A 862 -28.71 -7.67 16.09
N ALA A 863 -27.41 -7.88 16.30
CA ALA A 863 -26.37 -6.95 15.85
C ALA A 863 -26.35 -6.86 14.32
N LEU A 864 -26.35 -8.01 13.62
CA LEU A 864 -26.42 -8.07 12.16
C LEU A 864 -27.68 -7.37 11.61
N ALA A 865 -28.84 -7.57 12.25
CA ALA A 865 -30.08 -6.90 11.86
C ALA A 865 -30.03 -5.37 12.07
N ALA A 866 -29.32 -4.91 13.10
CA ALA A 866 -29.20 -3.49 13.44
C ALA A 866 -28.08 -2.75 12.69
N ALA A 867 -27.09 -3.46 12.14
CA ALA A 867 -25.94 -2.86 11.45
C ALA A 867 -26.34 -2.05 10.20
N GLY A 868 -27.44 -2.40 9.53
CA GLY A 868 -27.90 -1.70 8.32
C GLY A 868 -26.88 -1.80 7.18
N ASP A 869 -26.58 -0.67 6.54
CA ASP A 869 -25.60 -0.56 5.44
C ASP A 869 -24.20 -0.09 5.92
N ASP A 870 -23.96 -0.01 7.23
CA ASP A 870 -22.66 0.41 7.78
C ASP A 870 -21.63 -0.73 7.65
N GLU A 871 -20.75 -0.62 6.65
CA GLU A 871 -19.72 -1.62 6.33
C GLU A 871 -18.81 -1.97 7.53
N ALA A 872 -18.51 -1.00 8.41
CA ALA A 872 -17.64 -1.23 9.56
C ALA A 872 -18.33 -2.05 10.65
N LEU A 873 -19.61 -1.75 10.93
CA LEU A 873 -20.41 -2.52 11.88
C LEU A 873 -20.72 -3.92 11.35
N LEU A 874 -21.03 -4.04 10.05
CA LEU A 874 -21.24 -5.33 9.40
C LEU A 874 -19.98 -6.21 9.50
N LEU A 875 -18.80 -5.63 9.29
CA LEU A 875 -17.54 -6.34 9.46
C LEU A 875 -17.42 -6.92 10.88
N ASP A 876 -17.55 -6.08 11.90
CA ASP A 876 -17.46 -6.53 13.31
C ASP A 876 -18.47 -7.64 13.62
N CYS A 877 -19.70 -7.50 13.13
CA CYS A 877 -20.73 -8.53 13.27
C CYS A 877 -20.35 -9.86 12.62
N HIS A 878 -19.83 -9.83 11.39
CA HIS A 878 -19.40 -11.03 10.68
C HIS A 878 -18.19 -11.71 11.35
N LEU A 879 -17.22 -10.94 11.86
CA LEU A 879 -16.09 -11.47 12.62
C LEU A 879 -16.56 -12.20 13.89
N TRP A 880 -17.51 -11.60 14.61
CA TRP A 880 -18.12 -12.24 15.79
C TRP A 880 -18.91 -13.48 15.45
N ALA A 881 -19.77 -13.41 14.43
CA ALA A 881 -20.57 -14.53 13.97
C ALA A 881 -19.70 -15.73 13.60
N ALA A 882 -18.62 -15.50 12.85
CA ALA A 882 -17.74 -16.56 12.40
C ALA A 882 -17.08 -17.31 13.57
N ARG A 883 -16.59 -16.59 14.59
CA ARG A 883 -16.02 -17.19 15.81
C ARG A 883 -17.05 -18.00 16.59
N VAL A 884 -18.24 -17.45 16.81
CA VAL A 884 -19.31 -18.14 17.57
C VAL A 884 -19.76 -19.41 16.87
N TYR A 885 -19.89 -19.37 15.54
CA TYR A 885 -20.27 -20.54 14.75
C TYR A 885 -19.19 -21.64 14.77
N ARG A 886 -17.91 -21.26 14.65
CA ARG A 886 -16.79 -22.20 14.77
C ARG A 886 -16.76 -22.89 16.14
N ASP A 887 -16.87 -22.13 17.22
CA ASP A 887 -16.86 -22.63 18.61
C ASP A 887 -18.01 -23.63 18.87
N ARG A 888 -19.13 -23.49 18.13
CA ARG A 888 -20.24 -24.44 18.17
C ARG A 888 -19.96 -25.70 17.36
N PHE A 889 -19.37 -25.57 16.18
CA PHE A 889 -18.92 -26.73 15.40
C PHE A 889 -17.93 -27.58 16.20
N GLU A 890 -16.93 -26.97 16.85
CA GLU A 890 -15.91 -27.70 17.62
C GLU A 890 -16.49 -28.55 18.76
N ARG A 891 -17.65 -28.16 19.31
CA ARG A 891 -18.33 -28.93 20.38
C ARG A 891 -19.39 -29.90 19.89
N THR A 892 -20.13 -29.54 18.86
CA THR A 892 -21.28 -30.34 18.38
C THR A 892 -20.92 -31.29 17.25
N GLY A 893 -19.85 -30.99 16.51
CA GLY A 893 -19.52 -31.63 15.24
C GLY A 893 -20.52 -31.33 14.11
N ASP A 894 -21.53 -30.47 14.32
CA ASP A 894 -22.54 -30.17 13.31
C ASP A 894 -21.97 -29.24 12.24
N LEU A 895 -21.83 -29.78 11.02
CA LEU A 895 -21.27 -29.09 9.86
C LEU A 895 -22.04 -27.84 9.47
N ALA A 896 -23.35 -27.75 9.78
CA ALA A 896 -24.14 -26.56 9.48
C ALA A 896 -23.59 -25.30 10.18
N HIS A 897 -22.96 -25.46 11.35
CA HIS A 897 -22.31 -24.34 12.03
C HIS A 897 -21.01 -23.93 11.33
N LEU A 898 -20.24 -24.89 10.84
CA LEU A 898 -19.01 -24.57 10.12
C LEU A 898 -19.29 -23.90 8.77
N ASP A 899 -20.38 -24.28 8.09
CA ASP A 899 -20.85 -23.59 6.88
C ASP A 899 -21.19 -22.13 7.15
N ARG A 900 -21.94 -21.85 8.23
CA ARG A 900 -22.24 -20.47 8.64
C ARG A 900 -21.00 -19.68 9.04
N ALA A 901 -20.00 -20.33 9.64
CA ALA A 901 -18.72 -19.68 9.95
C ALA A 901 -18.01 -19.25 8.66
N VAL A 902 -17.96 -20.13 7.65
CA VAL A 902 -17.38 -19.83 6.33
C VAL A 902 -18.15 -18.73 5.59
N GLU A 903 -19.48 -18.73 5.64
CA GLU A 903 -20.31 -17.66 5.09
C GLU A 903 -20.00 -16.31 5.75
N ALA A 904 -19.90 -16.28 7.07
CA ALA A 904 -19.55 -15.07 7.82
C ALA A 904 -18.13 -14.58 7.48
N TRP A 905 -17.14 -15.48 7.36
CA TRP A 905 -15.80 -15.08 6.91
C TRP A 905 -15.78 -14.56 5.47
N THR A 906 -16.58 -15.14 4.59
CA THR A 906 -16.70 -14.69 3.19
C THR A 906 -17.28 -13.28 3.13
N ALA A 907 -18.30 -13.00 3.95
CA ALA A 907 -18.87 -11.66 4.07
C ALA A 907 -17.85 -10.66 4.66
N ALA A 908 -17.12 -11.03 5.71
CA ALA A 908 -16.07 -10.19 6.30
C ALA A 908 -14.93 -9.88 5.30
N ASP A 909 -14.44 -10.88 4.56
CA ASP A 909 -13.41 -10.71 3.52
C ASP A 909 -13.86 -9.75 2.41
N SER A 910 -15.16 -9.77 2.07
CA SER A 910 -15.71 -8.87 1.03
C SER A 910 -15.78 -7.40 1.45
N LEU A 911 -15.76 -7.12 2.76
CA LEU A 911 -15.80 -5.77 3.33
C LEU A 911 -14.39 -5.18 3.53
N LEU A 912 -13.35 -6.02 3.52
CA LEU A 912 -11.96 -5.61 3.74
C LEU A 912 -11.25 -5.28 2.42
N GLY A 913 -10.48 -4.19 2.42
CA GLY A 913 -9.58 -3.85 1.32
C GLY A 913 -8.21 -4.53 1.45
N GLU A 914 -7.46 -4.63 0.33
CA GLU A 914 -6.11 -5.22 0.27
C GLU A 914 -5.06 -4.58 1.21
N ASP A 915 -5.34 -3.38 1.72
CA ASP A 915 -4.44 -2.62 2.61
C ASP A 915 -4.92 -2.56 4.07
N ASP A 916 -6.01 -3.27 4.42
CA ASP A 916 -6.53 -3.24 5.78
C ASP A 916 -5.61 -4.01 6.75
N ALA A 917 -5.31 -3.41 7.90
CA ALA A 917 -4.48 -4.03 8.92
C ALA A 917 -5.07 -5.35 9.43
N GLN A 918 -6.40 -5.47 9.47
CA GLN A 918 -7.12 -6.66 9.95
C GLN A 918 -7.17 -7.79 8.91
N GLN A 919 -6.92 -7.50 7.63
CA GLN A 919 -7.08 -8.47 6.54
C GLN A 919 -6.24 -9.74 6.76
N ARG A 920 -4.98 -9.59 7.21
CA ARG A 920 -4.09 -10.74 7.47
C ARG A 920 -4.66 -11.69 8.53
N GLU A 921 -5.35 -11.16 9.53
CA GLU A 921 -5.99 -11.94 10.58
C GLU A 921 -7.21 -12.67 10.03
N VAL A 922 -8.09 -11.95 9.31
CA VAL A 922 -9.26 -12.54 8.67
C VAL A 922 -8.89 -13.65 7.68
N LEU A 923 -7.92 -13.41 6.80
CA LEU A 923 -7.44 -14.43 5.85
C LEU A 923 -6.89 -15.68 6.55
N THR A 924 -6.22 -15.49 7.69
CA THR A 924 -5.71 -16.61 8.49
C THR A 924 -6.86 -17.40 9.08
N GLU A 925 -7.76 -16.75 9.80
CA GLU A 925 -8.89 -17.38 10.47
C GLU A 925 -9.87 -18.05 9.50
N PHE A 926 -10.15 -17.39 8.38
CA PHE A 926 -10.95 -17.93 7.29
C PHE A 926 -10.30 -19.17 6.67
N GLY A 927 -8.99 -19.10 6.40
CA GLY A 927 -8.24 -20.24 5.88
C GLY A 927 -8.28 -21.45 6.81
N VAL A 928 -8.19 -21.25 8.13
CA VAL A 928 -8.26 -22.35 9.10
C VAL A 928 -9.66 -23.00 9.13
N ASP A 929 -10.74 -22.21 9.08
CA ASP A 929 -12.10 -22.79 9.05
C ASP A 929 -12.40 -23.53 7.74
N LEU A 930 -11.87 -23.06 6.61
CA LEU A 930 -11.92 -23.81 5.36
C LEU A 930 -11.14 -25.13 5.43
N LEU A 931 -9.99 -25.18 6.13
CA LEU A 931 -9.30 -26.46 6.36
C LEU A 931 -10.15 -27.41 7.18
N ARG A 932 -10.75 -26.94 8.29
CA ARG A 932 -11.65 -27.76 9.12
C ARG A 932 -12.81 -28.31 8.29
N ARG A 933 -13.43 -27.47 7.44
CA ARG A 933 -14.55 -27.89 6.61
C ARG A 933 -14.12 -28.87 5.54
N GLY A 934 -13.00 -28.60 4.88
CA GLY A 934 -12.40 -29.50 3.90
C GLY A 934 -12.04 -30.86 4.50
N GLU A 935 -11.57 -30.91 5.76
CA GLU A 935 -11.31 -32.17 6.48
C GLU A 935 -12.59 -32.94 6.77
N ALA A 936 -13.64 -32.28 7.27
CA ALA A 936 -14.87 -32.95 7.65
C ALA A 936 -15.72 -33.39 6.44
N THR A 937 -15.64 -32.67 5.32
CA THR A 937 -16.41 -32.95 4.09
C THR A 937 -15.62 -33.69 3.01
N GLY A 938 -14.29 -33.74 3.12
CA GLY A 938 -13.40 -34.19 2.05
C GLY A 938 -13.28 -33.20 0.88
N SER A 939 -13.71 -31.94 1.03
CA SER A 939 -13.71 -30.93 -0.02
C SER A 939 -12.28 -30.48 -0.39
N ALA A 940 -11.78 -30.97 -1.52
CA ALA A 940 -10.50 -30.52 -2.08
C ALA A 940 -10.52 -29.03 -2.47
N GLU A 941 -11.69 -28.47 -2.82
CA GLU A 941 -11.85 -27.07 -3.15
C GLU A 941 -11.60 -26.17 -1.94
N ASP A 942 -12.18 -26.51 -0.79
CA ASP A 942 -11.99 -25.76 0.46
C ASP A 942 -10.53 -25.78 0.89
N VAL A 943 -9.88 -26.94 0.82
CA VAL A 943 -8.46 -27.08 1.16
C VAL A 943 -7.58 -26.26 0.19
N ASN A 944 -7.90 -26.25 -1.10
CA ASN A 944 -7.18 -25.41 -2.08
C ASN A 944 -7.35 -23.92 -1.80
N ARG A 945 -8.58 -23.50 -1.46
CA ARG A 945 -8.87 -22.11 -1.12
C ARG A 945 -8.17 -21.70 0.17
N ALA A 946 -8.16 -22.55 1.19
CA ALA A 946 -7.43 -22.32 2.43
C ALA A 946 -5.93 -22.11 2.20
N VAL A 947 -5.28 -22.94 1.37
CA VAL A 947 -3.86 -22.77 1.00
C VAL A 947 -3.63 -21.41 0.33
N GLN A 948 -4.54 -20.95 -0.53
CA GLN A 948 -4.41 -19.63 -1.16
C GLN A 948 -4.50 -18.49 -0.13
N LEU A 949 -5.54 -18.51 0.72
CA LEU A 949 -5.76 -17.47 1.73
C LEU A 949 -4.60 -17.39 2.73
N LEU A 950 -4.16 -18.53 3.24
CA LEU A 950 -3.04 -18.60 4.19
C LEU A 950 -1.71 -18.18 3.55
N ARG A 951 -1.51 -18.46 2.25
CA ARG A 951 -0.34 -17.98 1.51
C ARG A 951 -0.35 -16.47 1.39
N THR A 952 -1.48 -15.88 1.00
CA THR A 952 -1.64 -14.42 0.93
C THR A 952 -1.38 -13.79 2.29
N ALA A 953 -1.97 -14.33 3.36
CA ALA A 953 -1.75 -13.83 4.72
C ALA A 953 -0.27 -13.83 5.13
N VAL A 954 0.50 -14.86 4.75
CA VAL A 954 1.94 -14.94 5.01
C VAL A 954 2.74 -13.96 4.15
N GLU A 955 2.42 -13.86 2.85
CA GLU A 955 3.12 -12.96 1.90
C GLU A 955 2.95 -11.48 2.26
N GLU A 956 1.79 -11.10 2.78
CA GLU A 956 1.47 -9.73 3.18
C GLU A 956 1.96 -9.38 4.59
N THR A 957 2.34 -10.36 5.39
CA THR A 957 2.85 -10.15 6.75
C THR A 957 4.32 -9.71 6.72
N PRO A 958 4.68 -8.53 7.30
CA PRO A 958 6.07 -8.12 7.40
C PRO A 958 6.94 -9.11 8.18
N SER A 959 8.21 -9.24 7.82
CA SER A 959 9.13 -10.21 8.44
C SER A 959 9.40 -10.00 9.94
N GLY A 960 9.06 -8.83 10.48
CA GLY A 960 9.18 -8.51 11.91
C GLY A 960 7.90 -8.69 12.73
N ASP A 961 6.78 -9.11 12.12
CA ASP A 961 5.53 -9.35 12.84
C ASP A 961 5.63 -10.63 13.70
N PRO A 962 5.42 -10.58 15.02
CA PRO A 962 5.47 -11.75 15.90
C PRO A 962 4.44 -12.84 15.54
N ARG A 963 3.37 -12.49 14.81
CA ARG A 963 2.33 -13.45 14.36
C ARG A 963 2.71 -14.19 13.07
N LEU A 964 3.79 -13.80 12.38
CA LEU A 964 4.22 -14.43 11.13
C LEU A 964 4.49 -15.93 11.29
N ALA A 965 5.16 -16.32 12.38
CA ALA A 965 5.50 -17.73 12.63
C ALA A 965 4.24 -18.61 12.76
N GLU A 966 3.18 -18.10 13.40
CA GLU A 966 1.91 -18.81 13.53
C GLU A 966 1.19 -18.93 12.18
N ARG A 967 1.14 -17.84 11.39
CA ARG A 967 0.55 -17.89 10.03
C ARG A 967 1.28 -18.88 9.12
N GLN A 968 2.61 -18.93 9.20
CA GLN A 968 3.43 -19.92 8.48
C GLN A 968 3.10 -21.35 8.93
N ARG A 969 2.94 -21.59 10.23
CA ARG A 969 2.53 -22.91 10.75
C ARG A 969 1.19 -23.34 10.19
N GLN A 970 0.21 -22.43 10.13
CA GLN A 970 -1.12 -22.71 9.56
C GLN A 970 -1.04 -23.03 8.06
N LEU A 971 -0.24 -22.27 7.30
CA LEU A 971 0.01 -22.54 5.88
C LEU A 971 0.67 -23.91 5.66
N ALA A 972 1.63 -24.30 6.48
CA ALA A 972 2.24 -25.62 6.39
C ALA A 972 1.25 -26.75 6.69
N LEU A 973 0.36 -26.55 7.67
CA LEU A 973 -0.73 -27.49 7.94
C LEU A 973 -1.68 -27.60 6.76
N ALA A 974 -2.01 -26.48 6.10
CA ALA A 974 -2.83 -26.46 4.88
C ALA A 974 -2.22 -27.33 3.77
N HIS A 975 -0.91 -27.20 3.53
CA HIS A 975 -0.18 -28.02 2.57
C HIS A 975 -0.19 -29.51 2.96
N TRP A 976 0.03 -29.83 4.24
CA TRP A 976 -0.08 -31.21 4.74
C TRP A 976 -1.48 -31.82 4.51
N ARG A 977 -2.54 -31.04 4.77
CA ARG A 977 -3.92 -31.49 4.53
C ARG A 977 -4.22 -31.65 3.06
N ARG A 978 -3.73 -30.75 2.21
CA ARG A 978 -3.86 -30.89 0.75
C ARG A 978 -3.16 -32.15 0.24
N PHE A 979 -1.96 -32.44 0.75
CA PHE A 979 -1.29 -33.70 0.46
C PHE A 979 -2.13 -34.91 0.89
N SER A 980 -2.74 -34.87 2.08
CA SER A 980 -3.56 -35.98 2.59
C SER A 980 -4.76 -36.28 1.69
N VAL A 981 -5.34 -35.25 1.07
CA VAL A 981 -6.50 -35.38 0.16
C VAL A 981 -6.08 -35.70 -1.28
N GLN A 982 -5.04 -35.04 -1.81
CA GLN A 982 -4.69 -35.06 -3.24
C GLN A 982 -3.44 -35.87 -3.57
N GLY A 983 -2.63 -36.25 -2.57
CA GLY A 983 -1.40 -37.03 -2.75
C GLY A 983 -0.23 -36.28 -3.42
N VAL A 984 -0.30 -34.95 -3.51
CA VAL A 984 0.70 -34.13 -4.22
C VAL A 984 1.99 -34.02 -3.39
N LEU A 985 3.04 -34.74 -3.80
CA LEU A 985 4.31 -34.81 -3.05
C LEU A 985 4.98 -33.46 -2.79
N SER A 986 4.86 -32.48 -3.70
CA SER A 986 5.44 -31.14 -3.52
C SER A 986 4.89 -30.42 -2.29
N ASP A 987 3.65 -30.73 -1.88
CA ASP A 987 3.07 -30.13 -0.68
C ASP A 987 3.78 -30.55 0.60
N LEU A 988 4.32 -31.77 0.65
CA LEU A 988 5.14 -32.20 1.78
C LEU A 988 6.46 -31.43 1.86
N TYR A 989 7.13 -31.20 0.73
CA TYR A 989 8.35 -30.40 0.70
C TYR A 989 8.10 -28.93 1.08
N GLU A 990 7.00 -28.34 0.59
CA GLU A 990 6.60 -26.98 0.98
C GLU A 990 6.25 -26.91 2.48
N ALA A 991 5.47 -27.86 3.00
CA ALA A 991 5.14 -27.92 4.42
C ALA A 991 6.41 -28.05 5.29
N GLU A 992 7.37 -28.89 4.89
CA GLU A 992 8.64 -29.05 5.61
C GLU A 992 9.45 -27.75 5.64
N TRP A 993 9.55 -27.07 4.50
CA TRP A 993 10.29 -25.82 4.36
C TRP A 993 9.65 -24.70 5.18
N ILE A 994 8.32 -24.54 5.10
CA ILE A 994 7.56 -23.50 5.82
C ILE A 994 7.62 -23.72 7.34
N LEU A 995 7.50 -24.97 7.82
CA LEU A 995 7.70 -25.29 9.24
C LEU A 995 9.13 -24.96 9.70
N GLY A 996 10.12 -25.17 8.81
CA GLY A 996 11.47 -24.68 9.02
C GLY A 996 11.51 -23.17 9.24
N ALA A 997 10.91 -22.38 8.36
CA ALA A 997 10.85 -20.92 8.50
C ALA A 997 10.17 -20.47 9.81
N ALA A 998 9.04 -21.08 10.16
CA ALA A 998 8.29 -20.77 11.38
C ALA A 998 9.12 -21.00 12.66
N ILE A 999 9.93 -22.07 12.69
CA ILE A 999 10.83 -22.38 13.81
C ILE A 999 11.96 -21.35 13.94
N HIS A 1000 12.48 -20.83 12.83
CA HIS A 1000 13.57 -19.83 12.87
C HIS A 1000 13.05 -18.43 13.22
N GLY A 1001 11.80 -18.12 12.89
CA GLY A 1001 11.18 -16.82 13.16
C GLY A 1001 10.49 -16.68 14.52
N SER A 1002 10.42 -17.74 15.33
CA SER A 1002 9.76 -17.69 16.64
C SER A 1002 10.59 -16.98 17.71
N ALA A 1003 9.93 -16.29 18.64
CA ALA A 1003 10.57 -15.64 19.78
C ALA A 1003 11.26 -16.64 20.75
N GLU A 1004 12.29 -16.16 21.45
CA GLU A 1004 12.94 -16.93 22.52
C GLU A 1004 11.93 -17.26 23.63
N GLY A 1005 11.90 -18.52 24.08
CA GLY A 1005 10.98 -18.99 25.13
C GLY A 1005 9.64 -19.56 24.65
N ALA A 1006 9.33 -19.55 23.34
CA ALA A 1006 8.11 -20.14 22.78
C ALA A 1006 8.13 -21.68 22.70
N HIS A 1007 8.42 -22.35 23.83
CA HIS A 1007 8.71 -23.78 23.90
C HIS A 1007 7.55 -24.67 23.41
N GLU A 1008 6.30 -24.33 23.72
CA GLU A 1008 5.13 -25.08 23.24
C GLU A 1008 4.98 -24.98 21.71
N PHE A 1009 5.02 -23.77 21.17
CA PHE A 1009 4.91 -23.52 19.72
C PHE A 1009 6.01 -24.28 18.96
N LEU A 1010 7.25 -24.22 19.45
CA LEU A 1010 8.38 -24.94 18.89
C LEU A 1010 8.18 -26.46 18.94
N ALA A 1011 7.68 -26.99 20.06
CA ALA A 1011 7.39 -28.42 20.20
C ALA A 1011 6.38 -28.88 19.14
N ARG A 1012 5.27 -28.14 18.98
CA ARG A 1012 4.23 -28.46 17.98
C ARG A 1012 4.76 -28.38 16.55
N CYS A 1013 5.49 -27.32 16.19
CA CYS A 1013 6.05 -27.18 14.84
C CYS A 1013 7.04 -28.32 14.50
N ARG A 1014 7.90 -28.69 15.46
CA ARG A 1014 8.89 -29.76 15.28
C ARG A 1014 8.22 -31.13 15.20
N LEU A 1015 7.18 -31.38 16.00
CA LEU A 1015 6.37 -32.59 15.88
C LEU A 1015 5.73 -32.70 14.49
N GLN A 1016 5.07 -31.63 14.01
CA GLN A 1016 4.47 -31.64 12.67
C GLN A 1016 5.51 -31.84 11.57
N ARG A 1017 6.69 -31.22 11.70
CA ARG A 1017 7.78 -31.39 10.73
C ARG A 1017 8.32 -32.83 10.71
N GLY A 1018 8.37 -33.49 11.87
CA GLY A 1018 8.65 -34.92 11.96
C GLY A 1018 7.66 -35.78 11.20
N ARG A 1019 6.35 -35.49 11.33
CA ARG A 1019 5.27 -36.20 10.60
C ARG A 1019 5.37 -36.00 9.09
N VAL A 1020 5.71 -34.79 8.66
CA VAL A 1020 5.99 -34.47 7.25
C VAL A 1020 7.11 -35.34 6.70
N CYS A 1021 8.22 -35.47 7.44
CA CYS A 1021 9.33 -36.33 7.06
C CYS A 1021 8.95 -37.83 7.05
N GLU A 1022 8.13 -38.32 7.98
CA GLU A 1022 7.61 -39.70 7.92
C GLU A 1022 6.78 -39.95 6.66
N ALA A 1023 5.90 -39.02 6.27
CA ALA A 1023 5.14 -39.16 5.04
C ALA A 1023 6.02 -39.05 3.78
N LEU A 1024 7.04 -38.19 3.79
CA LEU A 1024 8.03 -38.12 2.71
C LEU A 1024 8.74 -39.46 2.57
N HIS A 1025 9.18 -40.07 3.67
CA HIS A 1025 9.75 -41.42 3.65
C HIS A 1025 8.77 -42.43 3.07
N ALA A 1026 7.53 -42.48 3.56
CA ALA A 1026 6.53 -43.41 3.09
C ALA A 1026 6.24 -43.31 1.57
N ARG A 1027 6.47 -42.14 0.96
CA ARG A 1027 6.27 -41.93 -0.49
C ARG A 1027 7.53 -42.09 -1.33
N THR A 1028 8.72 -41.79 -0.78
CA THR A 1028 9.98 -41.78 -1.53
C THR A 1028 10.82 -43.03 -1.29
N GLY A 1029 10.61 -43.72 -0.18
CA GLY A 1029 11.47 -44.81 0.30
C GLY A 1029 12.83 -44.34 0.84
N ASP A 1030 13.12 -43.03 0.87
CA ASP A 1030 14.41 -42.52 1.34
C ASP A 1030 14.48 -42.56 2.86
N VAL A 1031 15.38 -43.39 3.38
CA VAL A 1031 15.63 -43.57 4.82
C VAL A 1031 16.18 -42.28 5.46
N GLY A 1032 16.81 -41.39 4.69
CA GLY A 1032 17.25 -40.07 5.15
C GLY A 1032 16.12 -39.25 5.77
N HIS A 1033 14.89 -39.37 5.25
CA HIS A 1033 13.72 -38.72 5.82
C HIS A 1033 13.32 -39.28 7.20
N LEU A 1034 13.50 -40.59 7.47
CA LEU A 1034 13.28 -41.15 8.81
C LEU A 1034 14.30 -40.63 9.83
N TYR A 1035 15.58 -40.50 9.44
CA TYR A 1035 16.59 -39.89 10.31
C TYR A 1035 16.25 -38.44 10.62
N ASN A 1036 15.82 -37.67 9.63
CA ASN A 1036 15.35 -36.29 9.83
C ASN A 1036 14.11 -36.23 10.74
N ALA A 1037 13.14 -37.13 10.56
CA ALA A 1037 11.97 -37.23 11.41
C ALA A 1037 12.36 -37.49 12.88
N ASN A 1038 13.26 -38.44 13.13
CA ASN A 1038 13.76 -38.72 14.48
C ASN A 1038 14.49 -37.52 15.10
N ASN A 1039 15.28 -36.77 14.32
CA ASN A 1039 15.92 -35.54 14.79
C ASN A 1039 14.89 -34.47 15.17
N HIS A 1040 13.85 -34.29 14.36
CA HIS A 1040 12.78 -33.35 14.67
C HIS A 1040 11.99 -33.76 15.93
N TYR A 1041 11.70 -35.05 16.11
CA TYR A 1041 11.07 -35.55 17.33
C TYR A 1041 11.96 -35.42 18.56
N ALA A 1042 13.27 -35.61 18.44
CA ALA A 1042 14.21 -35.34 19.52
C ALA A 1042 14.14 -33.88 19.99
N ASN A 1043 14.16 -32.93 19.05
CA ASN A 1043 14.06 -31.51 19.36
C ASN A 1043 12.66 -31.12 19.87
N ALA A 1044 11.60 -31.75 19.36
CA ALA A 1044 10.24 -31.57 19.86
C ALA A 1044 10.11 -32.02 21.32
N PHE A 1045 10.72 -33.15 21.67
CA PHE A 1045 10.71 -33.70 23.02
C PHE A 1045 11.37 -32.74 24.02
N SER A 1046 12.57 -32.24 23.71
CA SER A 1046 13.24 -31.24 24.56
C SER A 1046 12.41 -29.97 24.75
N SER A 1047 11.67 -29.55 23.71
CA SER A 1047 10.81 -28.36 23.78
C SER A 1047 9.54 -28.60 24.60
N ALA A 1048 8.91 -29.77 24.46
CA ALA A 1048 7.72 -30.16 25.22
C ALA A 1048 8.02 -30.32 26.71
N GLN A 1049 9.20 -30.87 27.05
CA GLN A 1049 9.67 -30.94 28.43
C GLN A 1049 9.93 -29.55 29.02
N ALA A 1050 10.57 -28.64 28.27
CA ALA A 1050 10.77 -27.27 28.71
C ALA A 1050 9.46 -26.50 28.92
N ALA A 1051 8.40 -26.88 28.20
CA ALA A 1051 7.05 -26.34 28.35
C ALA A 1051 6.20 -27.05 29.43
N SER A 1052 6.71 -28.11 30.09
CA SER A 1052 5.99 -28.92 31.09
C SER A 1052 4.65 -29.50 30.60
N MET A 1053 4.59 -29.95 29.33
CA MET A 1053 3.38 -30.49 28.70
C MET A 1053 3.45 -32.03 28.61
N PRO A 1054 2.88 -32.80 29.57
CA PRO A 1054 3.02 -34.26 29.62
C PRO A 1054 2.36 -34.96 28.42
N GLU A 1055 1.16 -34.53 28.04
CA GLU A 1055 0.42 -35.07 26.88
C GLU A 1055 1.17 -34.90 25.56
N LEU A 1056 1.68 -33.70 25.29
CA LEU A 1056 2.48 -33.44 24.08
C LEU A 1056 3.80 -34.22 24.12
N THR A 1057 4.38 -34.40 25.30
CA THR A 1057 5.59 -35.22 25.47
C THR A 1057 5.31 -36.69 25.15
N ALA A 1058 4.18 -37.23 25.61
CA ALA A 1058 3.73 -38.58 25.29
C ALA A 1058 3.50 -38.77 23.78
N GLU A 1059 2.84 -37.81 23.12
CA GLU A 1059 2.60 -37.84 21.67
C GLU A 1059 3.91 -37.82 20.85
N VAL A 1060 4.88 -37.00 21.27
CA VAL A 1060 6.21 -36.95 20.64
C VAL A 1060 6.97 -38.26 20.86
N LEU A 1061 6.95 -38.82 22.08
CA LEU A 1061 7.60 -40.09 22.39
C LEU A 1061 7.01 -41.26 21.61
N MET A 1062 5.67 -41.32 21.49
CA MET A 1062 4.99 -42.30 20.66
C MET A 1062 5.44 -42.17 19.18
N SER A 1063 5.48 -40.95 18.64
CA SER A 1063 5.91 -40.72 17.26
C SER A 1063 7.38 -41.09 17.05
N ARG A 1064 8.24 -40.82 18.03
CA ARG A 1064 9.66 -41.21 18.01
C ARG A 1064 9.85 -42.73 18.11
N GLY A 1065 9.03 -43.42 18.91
CA GLY A 1065 8.99 -44.87 18.99
C GLY A 1065 8.67 -45.51 17.63
N ARG A 1066 7.66 -45.00 16.91
CA ARG A 1066 7.30 -45.48 15.57
C ARG A 1066 8.43 -45.35 14.55
N VAL A 1067 9.13 -44.21 14.56
CA VAL A 1067 10.28 -44.00 13.67
C VAL A 1067 11.45 -44.93 14.03
N ARG A 1068 11.70 -45.15 15.32
CA ARG A 1068 12.77 -46.07 15.79
C ARG A 1068 12.48 -47.53 15.44
N GLU A 1069 11.22 -47.95 15.55
CA GLU A 1069 10.74 -49.26 15.06
C GLU A 1069 10.99 -49.38 13.55
N SER A 1070 10.65 -48.35 12.77
CA SER A 1070 10.89 -48.32 11.31
C SER A 1070 12.36 -48.35 10.92
N LEU A 1071 13.26 -47.87 11.79
CA LEU A 1071 14.72 -47.92 11.62
C LEU A 1071 15.33 -49.26 12.10
N GLY A 1072 14.52 -50.19 12.61
CA GLY A 1072 14.98 -51.49 13.12
C GLY A 1072 15.52 -51.47 14.55
N GLU A 1073 15.27 -50.40 15.32
CA GLU A 1073 15.76 -50.21 16.68
C GLU A 1073 14.67 -50.53 17.73
N ALA A 1074 14.22 -51.79 17.77
CA ALA A 1074 13.08 -52.22 18.59
C ALA A 1074 13.26 -51.91 20.10
N ASP A 1075 14.44 -52.16 20.67
CA ASP A 1075 14.72 -51.90 22.10
C ASP A 1075 14.63 -50.41 22.48
N VAL A 1076 14.94 -49.52 21.53
CA VAL A 1076 14.82 -48.07 21.72
C VAL A 1076 13.35 -47.66 21.60
N ALA A 1077 12.61 -48.25 20.66
CA ALA A 1077 11.18 -48.01 20.48
C ALA A 1077 10.38 -48.41 21.72
N VAL A 1078 10.64 -49.59 22.30
CA VAL A 1078 9.97 -50.09 23.52
C VAL A 1078 10.14 -49.10 24.68
N ARG A 1079 11.35 -48.56 24.89
CA ARG A 1079 11.59 -47.55 25.94
C ARG A 1079 10.80 -46.28 25.73
N HIS A 1080 10.73 -45.78 24.49
CA HIS A 1080 9.95 -44.59 24.17
C HIS A 1080 8.44 -44.81 24.34
N TYR A 1081 7.92 -45.98 23.96
CA TYR A 1081 6.51 -46.30 24.16
C TYR A 1081 6.14 -46.47 25.64
N ALA A 1082 6.99 -47.11 26.45
CA ALA A 1082 6.78 -47.24 27.88
C ALA A 1082 6.74 -45.87 28.57
N GLN A 1083 7.71 -45.00 28.26
CA GLN A 1083 7.73 -43.64 28.79
C GLN A 1083 6.53 -42.79 28.34
N ALA A 1084 6.05 -42.97 27.10
CA ALA A 1084 4.84 -42.31 26.62
C ALA A 1084 3.59 -42.77 27.39
N LEU A 1085 3.52 -44.06 27.74
CA LEU A 1085 2.37 -44.64 28.45
C LEU A 1085 2.26 -44.11 29.88
N GLU A 1086 3.39 -43.86 30.54
CA GLU A 1086 3.42 -43.25 31.88
C GLU A 1086 2.94 -41.79 31.89
N LEU A 1087 3.04 -41.09 30.76
CA LEU A 1087 2.76 -39.66 30.64
C LEU A 1087 1.39 -39.34 30.04
N THR A 1088 0.68 -40.32 29.48
CA THR A 1088 -0.58 -40.10 28.76
C THR A 1088 -1.79 -40.43 29.62
N GLU A 1089 -2.74 -39.51 29.70
CA GLU A 1089 -4.08 -39.68 30.28
C GLU A 1089 -5.11 -40.03 29.19
N ASP A 1090 -4.79 -39.79 27.91
CA ASP A 1090 -5.60 -40.17 26.75
C ASP A 1090 -5.79 -41.71 26.67
N PRO A 1091 -7.03 -42.23 26.83
CA PRO A 1091 -7.29 -43.66 26.86
C PRO A 1091 -7.06 -44.35 25.52
N ASP A 1092 -7.26 -43.63 24.40
CA ASP A 1092 -7.06 -44.19 23.07
C ASP A 1092 -5.57 -44.33 22.77
N ARG A 1093 -4.79 -43.29 23.10
CA ARG A 1093 -3.32 -43.37 22.98
C ARG A 1093 -2.72 -44.43 23.90
N ALA A 1094 -3.22 -44.55 25.13
CA ALA A 1094 -2.79 -45.60 26.04
C ALA A 1094 -3.07 -47.00 25.47
N ARG A 1095 -4.20 -47.19 24.77
CA ARG A 1095 -4.53 -48.44 24.09
C ARG A 1095 -3.55 -48.73 22.95
N ASP A 1096 -3.26 -47.74 22.11
CA ASP A 1096 -2.33 -47.87 20.99
C ASP A 1096 -0.90 -48.18 21.45
N LEU A 1097 -0.45 -47.54 22.53
CA LEU A 1097 0.86 -47.77 23.14
C LEU A 1097 0.98 -49.19 23.73
N ARG A 1098 -0.04 -49.67 24.45
CA ARG A 1098 -0.07 -51.05 24.96
C ARG A 1098 -0.04 -52.06 23.82
N SER A 1099 -0.78 -51.81 22.74
CA SER A 1099 -0.74 -52.65 21.54
C SER A 1099 0.65 -52.68 20.89
N ALA A 1100 1.31 -51.53 20.75
CA ALA A 1100 2.66 -51.45 20.20
C ALA A 1100 3.70 -52.18 21.07
N LEU A 1101 3.62 -52.03 22.40
CA LEU A 1101 4.48 -52.74 23.35
C LEU A 1101 4.29 -54.26 23.28
N ALA A 1102 3.04 -54.73 23.23
CA ALA A 1102 2.74 -56.16 23.13
C ALA A 1102 3.26 -56.78 21.82
N ARG A 1103 3.27 -56.03 20.70
CA ARG A 1103 3.84 -56.51 19.43
C ARG A 1103 5.36 -56.67 19.48
N LEU A 1104 6.06 -55.73 20.11
CA LEU A 1104 7.52 -55.66 20.09
C LEU A 1104 8.18 -56.47 21.21
N ASN A 1105 7.44 -56.81 22.25
CA ASN A 1105 7.96 -57.59 23.37
C ASN A 1105 6.97 -58.70 23.78
N PRO A 1106 7.06 -59.90 23.14
CA PRO A 1106 6.12 -60.99 23.38
C PRO A 1106 6.20 -61.59 24.80
N GLU A 1107 7.24 -61.28 25.58
CA GLU A 1107 7.35 -61.70 26.99
C GLU A 1107 6.58 -60.79 27.98
N THR A 1108 5.99 -59.68 27.50
CA THR A 1108 5.22 -58.72 28.31
C THR A 1108 3.75 -58.58 27.91
N ALA A 1109 3.23 -59.48 27.08
CA ALA A 1109 1.80 -59.52 26.76
C ALA A 1109 1.00 -59.87 28.03
N PRO A 1110 0.04 -59.03 28.48
CA PRO A 1110 -0.84 -59.42 29.58
C PRO A 1110 -1.74 -60.58 29.12
N GLU A 1111 -1.84 -61.61 29.96
CA GLU A 1111 -2.95 -62.60 29.91
C GLU A 1111 -4.32 -61.93 30.03
#